data_AF-A0A7X3WFJ3-F1
#
_entry.id   AF-A0A7X3WFJ3-F1
#
_cell.length_a   1.000
_cell.length_b   1.000
_cell.length_c   1.000
_cell.angle_alpha   90.00
_cell.angle_beta   90.00
_cell.angle_gamma   90.00
#
_symmetry.space_group_name_H-M   'P 1'
#
loop_
_entity.id
_entity.type
_entity.pdbx_description
1 polymer ?
#
loop_
_entity_poly.entity_id
_entity_poly.type
_entity_poly.pdbx_seq_one_letter_code
_entity_poly.pdbx_strand_id
1 'polypeptide(L)'
;MEKALEKYRKRVWIIKLAEGTLAAIFGLIISYLIVFGLDRVIDTPNVLRALILLIGMVGMVVFLPLKYYRWVWRNRTLDGVARLLKHKFPRFGDHVLGIVELASNRSDQSSSPALVAAAMRQVDEEVAKHNLSHAVPKPRHRRWALAVGLPLILVIIGVMIIPATTRNSLARWLMPWRNVERYTFAQLDGNPDLRVVAYAEPFDVKAQLKDESRWKPESGQAQYAKQKPIVAERDGASYKFELPPQTEDGKIKLRVGDARRSIPVEPKLRPALKELVATVQLPEYLQREEPQVADVRGGTVNLVKGSTATLEATTTRELSEATLNNRPQKVDGATVITEPISVAATTEMQLTWRDRFGLTAKAPQVLQFDLEDDATPTVAIKNLKNNQVVVSSEVLSFEIQAGDDFGVKQVGLEWEGIPNPVQNPEPASGEKTVSSGSPTSEELNVTATFSTGRENVKPQSLRLRAYVEDYFPERGRIYSPQIVLHVLSPAEHFKWLIGQMRLWAGAAKDVHDKELQLHQSNKELSSLPPEALDDPAQRKKLQNQAAEEKANAAKLDSLIDSGEALIQEAAKNSEFDGEQIESWGDMLEKLEEIAGQKMPSVANLLAQASDAQGQVSQSGEPTDPNQQQSQSPNGESQPSDGKPSEQTDSNQQQSQMQSGQSQSSNSKSGESKDDIEKYGPDNLISEESSETAKEEEDSDDSEKENDSVNVDRSKPPQGDAGQQEDQFTNPYPGIGDIESGFNLLDDPQAGPG
;
A
#
# COMPACT_ATOMS: atom_id res chain seq x y z
N MET A 1 45.94 -49.57 -89.21
CA MET A 1 45.79 -48.10 -89.27
C MET A 1 44.77 -47.66 -88.24
N GLU A 2 43.52 -48.10 -88.42
CA GLU A 2 42.37 -47.91 -87.53
C GLU A 2 42.70 -47.97 -86.03
N LYS A 3 43.27 -49.07 -85.52
CA LYS A 3 43.64 -49.25 -84.09
C LYS A 3 44.52 -48.12 -83.52
N ALA A 4 45.35 -47.46 -84.34
CA ALA A 4 46.18 -46.34 -83.91
C ALA A 4 45.39 -45.02 -83.89
N LEU A 5 44.53 -44.78 -84.89
CA LEU A 5 43.62 -43.63 -84.92
C LEU A 5 42.57 -43.71 -83.80
N GLU A 6 42.06 -44.91 -83.51
CA GLU A 6 41.27 -45.25 -82.33
C GLU A 6 41.96 -44.87 -81.02
N LYS A 7 43.23 -45.28 -80.86
CA LYS A 7 44.03 -44.98 -79.66
C LYS A 7 44.29 -43.48 -79.53
N TYR A 8 44.47 -42.78 -80.64
CA TYR A 8 44.56 -41.31 -80.68
C TYR A 8 43.22 -40.63 -80.35
N ARG A 9 42.10 -41.07 -80.94
CA ARG A 9 40.72 -40.62 -80.63
C ARG A 9 40.43 -40.72 -79.13
N LYS A 10 40.66 -41.90 -78.55
CA LYS A 10 40.51 -42.16 -77.11
C LYS A 10 41.44 -41.23 -76.28
N ARG A 11 42.70 -41.02 -76.70
CA ARG A 11 43.64 -40.11 -76.02
C ARG A 11 43.22 -38.63 -76.08
N VAL A 12 42.69 -38.16 -77.22
CA VAL A 12 42.15 -36.79 -77.38
C VAL A 12 40.93 -36.59 -76.49
N TRP A 13 39.98 -37.53 -76.51
CA TRP A 13 38.78 -37.49 -75.68
C TRP A 13 39.14 -37.45 -74.19
N ILE A 14 39.98 -38.38 -73.71
CA ILE A 14 40.42 -38.41 -72.30
C ILE A 14 41.07 -37.10 -71.89
N ILE A 15 42.00 -36.55 -72.69
CA ILE A 15 42.71 -35.31 -72.33
C ILE A 15 41.79 -34.08 -72.37
N LYS A 16 40.87 -33.99 -73.35
CA LYS A 16 39.98 -32.81 -73.48
C LYS A 16 38.75 -32.86 -72.58
N LEU A 17 38.28 -34.05 -72.21
CA LEU A 17 37.33 -34.21 -71.11
C LEU A 17 37.99 -33.95 -69.76
N ALA A 18 39.22 -34.43 -69.50
CA ALA A 18 39.95 -34.09 -68.27
C ALA A 18 40.21 -32.57 -68.14
N GLU A 19 40.57 -31.87 -69.23
CA GLU A 19 40.62 -30.40 -69.27
C GLU A 19 39.25 -29.72 -69.05
N GLY A 20 38.13 -30.44 -69.23
CA GLY A 20 36.78 -30.02 -68.86
C GLY A 20 36.51 -30.24 -67.38
N THR A 21 36.56 -31.50 -66.94
CA THR A 21 36.26 -31.93 -65.58
C THR A 21 37.14 -31.27 -64.53
N LEU A 22 38.46 -31.13 -64.76
CA LEU A 22 39.34 -30.42 -63.84
C LEU A 22 39.02 -28.91 -63.75
N ALA A 23 38.58 -28.29 -64.85
CA ALA A 23 38.17 -26.89 -64.83
C ALA A 23 36.82 -26.68 -64.11
N ALA A 24 35.90 -27.65 -64.24
CA ALA A 24 34.64 -27.68 -63.48
C ALA A 24 34.89 -27.89 -61.98
N ILE A 25 35.72 -28.86 -61.62
CA ILE A 25 36.12 -29.13 -60.22
C ILE A 25 36.81 -27.90 -59.62
N PHE A 26 37.70 -27.22 -60.35
CA PHE A 26 38.33 -25.98 -59.89
C PHE A 26 37.29 -24.90 -59.57
N GLY A 27 36.31 -24.67 -60.45
CA GLY A 27 35.24 -23.69 -60.22
C GLY A 27 34.41 -23.99 -58.97
N LEU A 28 34.12 -25.26 -58.69
CA LEU A 28 33.40 -25.70 -57.50
C LEU A 28 34.23 -25.57 -56.22
N ILE A 29 35.51 -25.98 -56.23
CA ILE A 29 36.38 -25.86 -55.04
C ILE A 29 36.63 -24.39 -54.71
N ILE A 30 36.85 -23.53 -55.71
CA ILE A 30 37.03 -22.09 -55.48
C ILE A 30 35.74 -21.44 -54.99
N SER A 31 34.56 -21.79 -55.52
CA SER A 31 33.29 -21.24 -55.01
C SER A 31 33.00 -21.70 -53.57
N TYR A 32 33.35 -22.93 -53.21
CA TYR A 32 33.34 -23.41 -51.83
C TYR A 32 34.29 -22.60 -50.93
N LEU A 33 35.56 -22.43 -51.34
CA LEU A 33 36.55 -21.68 -50.55
C LEU A 33 36.18 -20.20 -50.35
N ILE A 34 35.49 -19.58 -51.32
CA ILE A 34 34.96 -18.23 -51.18
C ILE A 34 33.87 -18.19 -50.10
N VAL A 35 32.89 -19.10 -50.09
CA VAL A 35 31.87 -19.16 -49.02
C VAL A 35 32.51 -19.47 -47.67
N PHE A 36 33.46 -20.41 -47.62
CA PHE A 36 34.23 -20.73 -46.41
C PHE A 36 34.99 -19.52 -45.84
N GLY A 37 35.54 -18.65 -46.71
CA GLY A 37 36.19 -17.40 -46.28
C GLY A 37 35.20 -16.33 -45.81
N LEU A 38 34.12 -16.09 -46.57
CA LEU A 38 33.10 -15.09 -46.24
C LEU A 38 32.40 -15.40 -44.91
N ASP A 39 32.09 -16.68 -44.63
CA ASP A 39 31.48 -17.14 -43.37
C ASP A 39 32.38 -16.96 -42.13
N ARG A 40 33.61 -16.45 -42.26
CA ARG A 40 34.45 -16.03 -41.12
C ARG A 40 34.31 -14.54 -40.80
N VAL A 41 33.92 -13.71 -41.77
CA VAL A 41 33.85 -12.24 -41.63
C VAL A 41 32.40 -11.78 -41.44
N ILE A 42 31.50 -12.32 -42.24
CA ILE A 42 30.06 -12.01 -42.28
C ILE A 42 29.23 -13.28 -42.06
N ASP A 43 27.90 -13.14 -42.08
CA ASP A 43 26.99 -14.26 -42.29
C ASP A 43 26.51 -14.20 -43.75
N THR A 44 26.99 -15.13 -44.59
CA THR A 44 26.82 -15.03 -46.05
C THR A 44 25.35 -15.25 -46.45
N PRO A 45 24.65 -14.24 -47.00
CA PRO A 45 23.22 -14.36 -47.31
C PRO A 45 22.92 -15.46 -48.33
N ASN A 46 21.74 -16.07 -48.23
CA ASN A 46 21.30 -17.21 -49.06
C ASN A 46 21.46 -16.92 -50.56
N VAL A 47 21.11 -15.71 -50.99
CA VAL A 47 21.24 -15.24 -52.39
C VAL A 47 22.71 -15.18 -52.83
N LEU A 48 23.61 -14.67 -51.97
CA LEU A 48 25.05 -14.60 -52.26
C LEU A 48 25.68 -16.00 -52.30
N ARG A 49 25.30 -16.90 -51.37
CA ARG A 49 25.70 -18.32 -51.42
C ARG A 49 25.24 -19.00 -52.71
N ALA A 50 24.00 -18.76 -53.15
CA ALA A 50 23.46 -19.28 -54.40
C ALA A 50 24.18 -18.73 -55.65
N LEU A 51 24.47 -17.42 -55.68
CA LEU A 51 25.20 -16.77 -56.78
C LEU A 51 26.62 -17.33 -56.92
N ILE A 52 27.34 -17.48 -55.80
CA ILE A 52 28.69 -18.06 -55.77
C ILE A 52 28.66 -19.52 -56.25
N LEU A 53 27.69 -20.33 -55.81
CA LEU A 53 27.50 -21.70 -56.29
C LEU A 53 27.21 -21.75 -57.80
N LEU A 54 26.31 -20.91 -58.30
CA LEU A 54 25.95 -20.82 -59.72
C LEU A 54 27.18 -20.48 -60.58
N ILE A 55 27.94 -19.45 -60.19
CA ILE A 55 29.19 -19.06 -60.89
C ILE A 55 30.20 -20.22 -60.90
N GLY A 56 30.38 -20.93 -59.78
CA GLY A 56 31.22 -22.13 -59.72
C GLY A 56 30.73 -23.27 -60.64
N MET A 57 29.42 -23.44 -60.77
CA MET A 57 28.80 -24.45 -61.61
C MET A 57 28.88 -24.16 -63.12
N VAL A 58 29.16 -22.94 -63.58
CA VAL A 58 29.29 -22.62 -65.03
C VAL A 58 30.33 -23.51 -65.73
N GLY A 59 31.41 -23.87 -65.02
CA GLY A 59 32.41 -24.83 -65.50
C GLY A 59 31.84 -26.21 -65.83
N MET A 60 30.87 -26.68 -65.03
CA MET A 60 30.24 -27.99 -65.12
C MET A 60 29.01 -27.99 -66.04
N VAL A 61 28.16 -26.96 -65.97
CA VAL A 61 26.87 -26.89 -66.67
C VAL A 61 27.02 -26.37 -68.10
N VAL A 62 27.94 -25.44 -68.35
CA VAL A 62 28.10 -24.81 -69.68
C VAL A 62 29.36 -25.30 -70.38
N PHE A 63 30.53 -25.13 -69.77
CA PHE A 63 31.81 -25.38 -70.46
C PHE A 63 32.11 -26.87 -70.67
N LEU A 64 31.63 -27.77 -69.80
CA LEU A 64 31.86 -29.21 -69.95
C LEU A 64 31.00 -29.84 -71.06
N PRO A 65 29.68 -29.59 -71.16
CA PRO A 65 28.88 -30.00 -72.32
C PRO A 65 29.39 -29.41 -73.65
N LEU A 66 29.78 -28.13 -73.69
CA LEU A 66 30.38 -27.54 -74.89
C LEU A 66 31.70 -28.21 -75.28
N LYS A 67 32.55 -28.61 -74.32
CA LYS A 67 33.75 -29.42 -74.58
C LYS A 67 33.40 -30.83 -75.06
N TYR A 68 32.41 -31.49 -74.46
CA TYR A 68 31.94 -32.80 -74.89
C TYR A 68 31.43 -32.76 -76.34
N TYR A 69 30.57 -31.80 -76.68
CA TYR A 69 30.08 -31.61 -78.04
C TYR A 69 31.22 -31.33 -79.04
N ARG A 70 32.12 -30.39 -78.71
CA ARG A 70 33.24 -29.99 -79.59
C ARG A 70 34.31 -31.06 -79.79
N TRP A 71 34.61 -31.88 -78.76
CA TRP A 71 35.73 -32.82 -78.80
C TRP A 71 35.31 -34.29 -78.95
N VAL A 72 34.18 -34.70 -78.35
CA VAL A 72 33.64 -36.05 -78.49
C VAL A 72 32.66 -36.11 -79.66
N TRP A 73 31.53 -35.40 -79.58
CA TRP A 73 30.42 -35.55 -80.53
C TRP A 73 30.81 -35.20 -81.97
N ARG A 74 31.48 -34.06 -82.18
CA ARG A 74 31.95 -33.60 -83.50
C ARG A 74 33.07 -34.47 -84.11
N ASN A 75 33.75 -35.30 -83.32
CA ASN A 75 34.87 -36.14 -83.79
C ASN A 75 34.61 -37.63 -83.49
N ARG A 76 33.36 -38.07 -83.68
CA ARG A 76 32.97 -39.49 -83.60
C ARG A 76 33.53 -40.29 -84.78
N THR A 77 33.49 -39.75 -86.00
CA THR A 77 34.05 -40.38 -87.21
C THR A 77 35.58 -40.30 -87.25
N LEU A 78 36.21 -41.15 -88.07
CA LEU A 78 37.67 -41.20 -88.20
C LEU A 78 38.23 -39.99 -88.96
N ASP A 79 37.51 -39.50 -89.96
CA ASP A 79 37.77 -38.28 -90.74
C ASP A 79 37.69 -37.00 -89.89
N GLY A 80 36.86 -36.96 -88.85
CA GLY A 80 36.94 -35.90 -87.83
C GLY A 80 38.25 -35.93 -87.02
N VAL A 81 38.75 -37.12 -86.72
CA VAL A 81 40.02 -37.33 -86.01
C VAL A 81 41.23 -37.08 -86.92
N ALA A 82 41.15 -37.41 -88.21
CA ALA A 82 42.16 -37.09 -89.21
C ALA A 82 42.28 -35.57 -89.43
N ARG A 83 41.15 -34.84 -89.51
CA ARG A 83 41.14 -33.37 -89.54
C ARG A 83 41.77 -32.72 -88.30
N LEU A 84 41.68 -33.34 -87.12
CA LEU A 84 42.43 -32.90 -85.93
C LEU A 84 43.94 -33.19 -86.03
N LEU A 85 44.34 -34.24 -86.77
CA LEU A 85 45.74 -34.62 -86.96
C LEU A 85 46.48 -33.65 -87.90
N LYS A 86 45.81 -33.16 -88.95
CA LYS A 86 46.30 -32.10 -89.87
C LYS A 86 46.85 -30.88 -89.15
N HIS A 87 46.26 -30.51 -88.00
CA HIS A 87 46.68 -29.32 -87.23
C HIS A 87 48.06 -29.45 -86.53
N LYS A 88 48.65 -30.66 -86.49
CA LYS A 88 50.03 -30.87 -86.00
C LYS A 88 50.93 -31.60 -87.01
N PHE A 89 50.37 -32.41 -87.89
CA PHE A 89 51.08 -33.05 -89.00
C PHE A 89 50.30 -32.80 -90.30
N PRO A 90 50.51 -31.68 -91.01
CA PRO A 90 49.65 -31.30 -92.14
C PRO A 90 49.59 -32.33 -93.27
N ARG A 91 50.74 -32.70 -93.86
CA ARG A 91 50.82 -33.64 -94.99
C ARG A 91 50.26 -35.03 -94.64
N PHE A 92 50.78 -35.62 -93.57
CA PHE A 92 50.33 -36.92 -93.05
C PHE A 92 48.85 -36.91 -92.64
N GLY A 93 48.35 -35.81 -92.06
CA GLY A 93 46.94 -35.65 -91.71
C GLY A 93 46.03 -35.62 -92.94
N ASP A 94 46.49 -35.04 -94.06
CA ASP A 94 45.77 -35.06 -95.34
C ASP A 94 45.81 -36.43 -96.02
N HIS A 95 46.95 -37.14 -95.98
CA HIS A 95 47.04 -38.54 -96.45
C HIS A 95 46.07 -39.45 -95.68
N VAL A 96 46.08 -39.35 -94.35
CA VAL A 96 45.20 -40.10 -93.44
C VAL A 96 43.73 -39.74 -93.68
N LEU A 97 43.41 -38.46 -93.93
CA LEU A 97 42.04 -38.03 -94.22
C LEU A 97 41.54 -38.63 -95.53
N GLY A 98 42.26 -38.47 -96.63
CA GLY A 98 41.85 -38.96 -97.95
C GLY A 98 41.65 -40.47 -97.98
N ILE A 99 42.52 -41.25 -97.33
CA ILE A 99 42.39 -42.72 -97.27
C ILE A 99 41.25 -43.17 -96.35
N VAL A 100 40.89 -42.39 -95.33
CA VAL A 100 39.67 -42.64 -94.52
C VAL A 100 38.40 -42.30 -95.31
N GLU A 101 38.40 -41.20 -96.06
CA GLU A 101 37.26 -40.79 -96.90
C GLU A 101 37.02 -41.78 -98.07
N LEU A 102 38.10 -42.28 -98.70
CA LEU A 102 38.01 -43.42 -99.65
C LEU A 102 37.50 -44.72 -98.99
N ALA A 103 37.80 -44.94 -97.71
CA ALA A 103 37.37 -46.14 -96.99
C ALA A 103 35.91 -46.06 -96.53
N SER A 104 35.41 -44.85 -96.22
CA SER A 104 34.01 -44.63 -95.82
C SER A 104 33.04 -44.65 -96.99
N ASN A 105 33.43 -44.12 -98.16
CA ASN A 105 32.59 -44.08 -99.36
C ASN A 105 32.53 -45.43 -100.12
N ARG A 106 32.54 -46.54 -99.37
CA ARG A 106 32.45 -47.92 -99.90
C ARG A 106 31.11 -48.25 -100.58
N SER A 107 30.16 -47.32 -100.59
CA SER A 107 28.91 -47.36 -101.35
C SER A 107 29.08 -47.05 -102.84
N ASP A 108 30.13 -46.32 -103.22
CA ASP A 108 30.35 -45.95 -104.63
C ASP A 108 31.05 -47.11 -105.38
N GLN A 109 30.39 -47.62 -106.42
CA GLN A 109 30.77 -48.82 -107.18
C GLN A 109 32.08 -48.73 -108.00
N SER A 110 32.83 -47.64 -107.86
CA SER A 110 34.00 -47.29 -108.68
C SER A 110 35.37 -47.59 -108.05
N SER A 111 35.43 -47.97 -106.77
CA SER A 111 36.70 -48.12 -106.04
C SER A 111 37.30 -49.52 -106.07
N SER A 112 38.48 -49.68 -106.71
CA SER A 112 39.20 -50.97 -106.75
C SER A 112 39.69 -51.41 -105.36
N PRO A 113 39.27 -52.59 -104.84
CA PRO A 113 39.63 -53.04 -103.50
C PRO A 113 41.15 -53.19 -103.27
N ALA A 114 41.90 -53.54 -104.31
CA ALA A 114 43.35 -53.72 -104.23
C ALA A 114 44.11 -52.40 -104.01
N LEU A 115 43.67 -51.32 -104.64
CA LEU A 115 44.28 -49.99 -104.47
C LEU A 115 44.00 -49.43 -103.07
N VAL A 116 42.78 -49.60 -102.56
CA VAL A 116 42.43 -49.21 -101.17
C VAL A 116 43.26 -50.00 -100.16
N ALA A 117 43.44 -51.31 -100.36
CA ALA A 117 44.28 -52.14 -99.50
C ALA A 117 45.77 -51.76 -99.54
N ALA A 118 46.31 -51.38 -100.71
CA ALA A 118 47.67 -50.88 -100.85
C ALA A 118 47.87 -49.53 -100.14
N ALA A 119 46.96 -48.58 -100.35
CA ALA A 119 47.00 -47.27 -99.70
C ALA A 119 46.88 -47.37 -98.16
N MET A 120 46.03 -48.27 -97.66
CA MET A 120 45.94 -48.57 -96.22
C MET A 120 47.25 -49.13 -95.64
N ARG A 121 47.95 -50.02 -96.36
CA ARG A 121 49.27 -50.55 -95.94
C ARG A 121 50.34 -49.45 -95.91
N GLN A 122 50.40 -48.61 -96.95
CA GLN A 122 51.35 -47.50 -97.03
C GLN A 122 51.17 -46.51 -95.86
N VAL A 123 49.93 -46.17 -95.51
CA VAL A 123 49.66 -45.32 -94.35
C VAL A 123 49.82 -46.07 -93.03
N ASP A 124 49.67 -47.40 -92.95
CA ASP A 124 50.05 -48.14 -91.73
C ASP A 124 51.56 -48.05 -91.45
N GLU A 125 52.40 -48.14 -92.48
CA GLU A 125 53.84 -47.90 -92.33
C GLU A 125 54.17 -46.43 -91.99
N GLU A 126 53.43 -45.46 -92.54
CA GLU A 126 53.60 -44.04 -92.19
C GLU A 126 53.11 -43.72 -90.76
N VAL A 127 52.03 -44.36 -90.31
CA VAL A 127 51.52 -44.32 -88.94
C VAL A 127 52.51 -44.94 -87.95
N ALA A 128 53.12 -46.08 -88.29
CA ALA A 128 54.11 -46.74 -87.44
C ALA A 128 55.33 -45.85 -87.16
N LYS A 129 55.68 -44.96 -88.10
CA LYS A 129 56.79 -43.98 -87.99
C LYS A 129 56.44 -42.78 -87.10
N HIS A 130 55.16 -42.58 -86.71
CA HIS A 130 54.70 -41.38 -85.99
C HIS A 130 54.04 -41.67 -84.63
N ASN A 131 54.64 -41.17 -83.54
CA ASN A 131 54.06 -41.29 -82.19
C ASN A 131 52.87 -40.32 -81.99
N LEU A 132 51.67 -40.77 -82.38
CA LEU A 132 50.41 -40.02 -82.29
C LEU A 132 50.04 -39.55 -80.87
N SER A 133 50.63 -40.11 -79.81
CA SER A 133 50.29 -39.72 -78.43
C SER A 133 50.65 -38.25 -78.10
N HIS A 134 51.60 -37.66 -78.81
CA HIS A 134 51.98 -36.25 -78.72
C HIS A 134 51.21 -35.35 -79.69
N ALA A 135 50.31 -35.88 -80.53
CA ALA A 135 49.60 -35.12 -81.56
C ALA A 135 48.44 -34.25 -81.01
N VAL A 136 48.00 -34.49 -79.76
CA VAL A 136 46.84 -33.84 -79.14
C VAL A 136 47.01 -32.31 -79.09
N PRO A 137 46.07 -31.50 -79.63
CA PRO A 137 46.21 -30.05 -79.69
C PRO A 137 46.30 -29.36 -78.31
N LYS A 138 47.39 -28.62 -78.06
CA LYS A 138 47.64 -27.76 -76.88
C LYS A 138 47.15 -28.39 -75.56
N PRO A 139 47.79 -29.48 -75.05
CA PRO A 139 47.34 -30.19 -73.86
C PRO A 139 47.58 -29.35 -72.60
N ARG A 140 46.50 -28.97 -71.91
CA ARG A 140 46.51 -28.15 -70.68
C ARG A 140 46.14 -28.93 -69.42
N HIS A 141 45.80 -30.22 -69.53
CA HIS A 141 45.38 -31.06 -68.39
C HIS A 141 46.34 -31.00 -67.18
N ARG A 142 47.67 -31.01 -67.38
CA ARG A 142 48.65 -30.87 -66.28
C ARG A 142 48.56 -29.52 -65.55
N ARG A 143 48.32 -28.42 -66.26
CA ARG A 143 48.13 -27.09 -65.65
C ARG A 143 46.83 -27.04 -64.85
N TRP A 144 45.76 -27.64 -65.37
CA TRP A 144 44.50 -27.76 -64.64
C TRP A 144 44.59 -28.69 -63.42
N ALA A 145 45.36 -29.78 -63.49
CA ALA A 145 45.59 -30.66 -62.35
C ALA A 145 46.35 -29.93 -61.21
N LEU A 146 47.37 -29.13 -61.54
CA LEU A 146 48.07 -28.29 -60.56
C LEU A 146 47.15 -27.19 -60.00
N ALA A 147 46.35 -26.54 -60.86
CA ALA A 147 45.39 -25.52 -60.43
C ALA A 147 44.29 -26.08 -59.51
N VAL A 148 43.84 -27.34 -59.70
CA VAL A 148 42.93 -28.04 -58.79
C VAL A 148 43.64 -28.48 -57.51
N GLY A 149 44.89 -28.96 -57.61
CA GLY A 149 45.63 -29.54 -56.49
C GLY A 149 45.86 -28.55 -55.34
N LEU A 150 46.28 -27.32 -55.64
CA LEU A 150 46.55 -26.29 -54.62
C LEU A 150 45.32 -25.97 -53.73
N PRO A 151 44.14 -25.59 -54.26
CA PRO A 151 42.97 -25.34 -53.43
C PRO A 151 42.38 -26.63 -52.83
N LEU A 152 42.54 -27.79 -53.47
CA LEU A 152 42.13 -29.07 -52.88
C LEU A 152 42.94 -29.40 -51.61
N ILE A 153 44.25 -29.11 -51.60
CA ILE A 153 45.10 -29.23 -50.40
C ILE A 153 44.58 -28.33 -49.27
N LEU A 154 44.19 -27.09 -49.56
CA LEU A 154 43.58 -26.19 -48.56
C LEU A 154 42.28 -26.75 -47.97
N VAL A 155 41.43 -27.39 -48.78
CA VAL A 155 40.23 -28.08 -48.27
C VAL A 155 40.59 -29.26 -47.37
N ILE A 156 41.58 -30.08 -47.74
CA ILE A 156 42.03 -31.23 -46.94
C ILE A 156 42.59 -30.76 -45.58
N ILE A 157 43.41 -29.71 -45.56
CA ILE A 157 43.93 -29.08 -44.33
C ILE A 157 42.76 -28.58 -43.46
N GLY A 158 41.75 -27.93 -44.04
CA GLY A 158 40.54 -27.50 -43.33
C GLY A 158 39.76 -28.65 -42.71
N VAL A 159 39.60 -29.78 -43.42
CA VAL A 159 38.95 -31.00 -42.90
C VAL A 159 39.70 -31.56 -41.68
N MET A 160 41.04 -31.54 -41.70
CA MET A 160 41.86 -32.09 -40.61
C MET A 160 41.92 -31.18 -39.37
N ILE A 161 42.11 -29.86 -39.53
CA ILE A 161 42.37 -28.96 -38.39
C ILE A 161 41.06 -28.44 -37.75
N ILE A 162 40.05 -28.15 -38.59
CA ILE A 162 38.76 -27.53 -38.21
C ILE A 162 37.57 -28.23 -38.89
N PRO A 163 37.35 -29.54 -38.61
CA PRO A 163 36.34 -30.36 -39.27
C PRO A 163 34.91 -29.79 -39.15
N ALA A 164 34.54 -29.23 -38.00
CA ALA A 164 33.20 -28.66 -37.77
C ALA A 164 32.95 -27.43 -38.67
N THR A 165 33.86 -26.46 -38.66
CA THR A 165 33.81 -25.25 -39.50
C THR A 165 33.75 -25.60 -40.99
N THR A 166 34.55 -26.58 -41.42
CA THR A 166 34.62 -27.06 -42.80
C THR A 166 33.32 -27.77 -43.22
N ARG A 167 32.78 -28.67 -42.39
CA ARG A 167 31.49 -29.34 -42.65
C ARG A 167 30.31 -28.36 -42.67
N ASN A 168 30.27 -27.40 -41.76
CA ASN A 168 29.21 -26.38 -41.71
C ASN A 168 29.24 -25.48 -42.96
N SER A 169 30.42 -24.97 -43.34
CA SER A 169 30.59 -24.17 -44.55
C SER A 169 30.22 -24.97 -45.81
N LEU A 170 30.51 -26.27 -45.84
CA LEU A 170 30.16 -27.16 -46.96
C LEU A 170 28.65 -27.37 -47.06
N ALA A 171 27.96 -27.57 -45.93
CA ALA A 171 26.51 -27.66 -45.89
C ALA A 171 25.84 -26.35 -46.34
N ARG A 172 26.36 -25.20 -45.89
CA ARG A 172 25.89 -23.87 -46.31
C ARG A 172 26.16 -23.56 -47.78
N TRP A 173 27.23 -24.10 -48.38
CA TRP A 173 27.51 -23.97 -49.82
C TRP A 173 26.69 -24.93 -50.69
N LEU A 174 26.50 -26.19 -50.29
CA LEU A 174 25.68 -27.18 -51.01
C LEU A 174 24.18 -26.85 -50.97
N MET A 175 23.70 -26.26 -49.87
CA MET A 175 22.29 -25.95 -49.64
C MET A 175 22.10 -24.44 -49.38
N PRO A 176 22.35 -23.57 -50.38
CA PRO A 176 22.34 -22.11 -50.20
C PRO A 176 20.95 -21.59 -49.80
N TRP A 177 19.89 -22.28 -50.23
CA TRP A 177 18.48 -22.02 -49.90
C TRP A 177 18.10 -22.40 -48.45
N ARG A 178 18.84 -23.29 -47.79
CA ARG A 178 18.55 -23.64 -46.39
C ARG A 178 19.15 -22.61 -45.44
N ASN A 179 18.38 -22.26 -44.42
CA ASN A 179 18.84 -21.47 -43.28
C ASN A 179 19.65 -22.36 -42.32
N VAL A 180 20.85 -22.78 -42.76
CA VAL A 180 21.81 -23.51 -41.93
C VAL A 180 22.63 -22.47 -41.18
N GLU A 181 22.56 -22.48 -39.85
CA GLU A 181 23.28 -21.54 -38.99
C GLU A 181 24.80 -21.56 -39.24
N ARG A 182 25.43 -20.41 -39.07
CA ARG A 182 26.86 -20.22 -39.31
C ARG A 182 27.67 -20.71 -38.10
N TYR A 183 28.54 -21.71 -38.30
CA TYR A 183 29.45 -22.15 -37.25
C TYR A 183 30.36 -21.01 -36.80
N THR A 184 30.42 -20.82 -35.48
CA THR A 184 31.26 -19.85 -34.77
C THR A 184 32.11 -20.59 -33.74
N PHE A 185 33.28 -20.04 -33.40
CA PHE A 185 34.21 -20.67 -32.46
C PHE A 185 33.84 -20.40 -30.99
N ALA A 186 33.27 -19.22 -30.72
CA ALA A 186 32.69 -18.86 -29.43
C ALA A 186 31.17 -19.14 -29.44
N GLN A 187 30.76 -20.38 -29.16
CA GLN A 187 29.36 -20.79 -29.31
C GLN A 187 28.52 -20.34 -28.11
N LEU A 188 27.60 -19.41 -28.35
CA LEU A 188 26.62 -18.98 -27.36
C LEU A 188 25.51 -20.02 -27.18
N ASP A 189 24.99 -20.14 -25.96
CA ASP A 189 23.88 -21.01 -25.61
C ASP A 189 22.53 -20.26 -25.49
N GLY A 190 21.44 -20.98 -25.27
CA GLY A 190 20.07 -20.43 -25.25
C GLY A 190 19.57 -19.98 -26.62
N ASN A 191 18.44 -19.27 -26.69
CA ASN A 191 17.76 -18.84 -27.92
C ASN A 191 17.69 -17.28 -28.03
N PRO A 192 17.56 -16.65 -29.21
CA PRO A 192 17.44 -15.19 -29.38
C PRO A 192 15.98 -14.68 -29.26
N ASP A 193 15.19 -15.29 -28.38
CA ASP A 193 13.76 -14.99 -28.26
C ASP A 193 13.50 -13.58 -27.72
N LEU A 194 12.26 -13.13 -27.90
CA LEU A 194 11.77 -11.87 -27.37
C LEU A 194 11.94 -11.82 -25.85
N ARG A 195 12.65 -10.81 -25.37
CA ARG A 195 12.83 -10.57 -23.94
C ARG A 195 12.08 -9.32 -23.50
N VAL A 196 11.01 -9.53 -22.73
CA VAL A 196 10.36 -8.43 -22.00
C VAL A 196 11.28 -7.97 -20.87
N VAL A 197 11.34 -6.66 -20.62
CA VAL A 197 12.11 -6.04 -19.54
C VAL A 197 11.26 -4.99 -18.83
N ALA A 198 11.63 -4.57 -17.63
CA ALA A 198 10.93 -3.50 -16.93
C ALA A 198 11.18 -2.14 -17.62
N TYR A 199 10.11 -1.40 -17.87
CA TYR A 199 10.15 -0.07 -18.51
C TYR A 199 10.90 0.94 -17.65
N ALA A 200 11.83 1.70 -18.27
CA ALA A 200 12.67 2.71 -17.63
C ALA A 200 13.58 2.20 -16.48
N GLU A 201 13.83 0.89 -16.40
CA GLU A 201 14.74 0.28 -15.42
C GLU A 201 15.98 -0.33 -16.11
N PRO A 202 17.16 -0.34 -15.46
CA PRO A 202 18.33 -1.07 -15.97
C PRO A 202 18.10 -2.59 -15.93
N PHE A 203 18.74 -3.35 -16.81
CA PHE A 203 18.56 -4.81 -16.83
C PHE A 203 19.76 -5.61 -17.36
N ASP A 204 19.90 -6.84 -16.84
CA ASP A 204 21.01 -7.73 -17.14
C ASP A 204 20.74 -8.67 -18.31
N VAL A 205 21.52 -8.57 -19.38
CA VAL A 205 21.65 -9.66 -20.37
C VAL A 205 22.82 -10.55 -19.99
N LYS A 206 22.52 -11.75 -19.50
CA LYS A 206 23.51 -12.82 -19.35
C LYS A 206 23.67 -13.56 -20.68
N ALA A 207 24.91 -13.80 -21.10
CA ALA A 207 25.25 -14.62 -22.25
C ALA A 207 26.23 -15.71 -21.82
N GLN A 208 25.91 -16.98 -22.10
CA GLN A 208 26.72 -18.12 -21.69
C GLN A 208 27.33 -18.82 -22.92
N LEU A 209 28.56 -19.28 -22.80
CA LEU A 209 29.24 -20.12 -23.79
C LEU A 209 28.94 -21.60 -23.51
N LYS A 210 28.73 -22.37 -24.57
CA LYS A 210 28.71 -23.84 -24.50
C LYS A 210 30.10 -24.36 -24.12
N ASP A 211 30.17 -25.44 -23.35
CA ASP A 211 31.45 -26.00 -22.87
C ASP A 211 32.39 -26.38 -24.03
N GLU A 212 31.82 -26.91 -25.12
CA GLU A 212 32.51 -27.27 -26.36
C GLU A 212 33.00 -26.07 -27.21
N SER A 213 32.82 -24.83 -26.74
CA SER A 213 33.31 -23.62 -27.42
C SER A 213 34.84 -23.64 -27.53
N ARG A 214 35.34 -23.82 -28.77
CA ARG A 214 36.77 -23.91 -29.09
C ARG A 214 37.50 -22.57 -28.99
N TRP A 215 36.77 -21.45 -28.93
CA TRP A 215 37.29 -20.15 -28.51
C TRP A 215 36.42 -19.64 -27.35
N LYS A 216 37.07 -19.21 -26.26
CA LYS A 216 36.43 -18.57 -25.11
C LYS A 216 37.07 -17.17 -24.96
N PRO A 217 36.49 -16.11 -25.56
CA PRO A 217 37.03 -14.75 -25.47
C PRO A 217 37.12 -14.25 -24.02
N GLU A 218 38.00 -13.29 -23.76
CA GLU A 218 38.12 -12.65 -22.43
C GLU A 218 37.02 -11.62 -22.19
N SER A 219 36.50 -10.99 -23.24
CA SER A 219 35.38 -10.05 -23.17
C SER A 219 34.38 -10.21 -24.31
N GLY A 220 33.17 -9.73 -24.08
CA GLY A 220 32.10 -9.58 -25.05
C GLY A 220 31.58 -8.14 -25.10
N GLN A 221 30.65 -7.88 -26.02
CA GLN A 221 30.02 -6.57 -26.21
C GLN A 221 28.52 -6.70 -26.45
N ALA A 222 27.70 -5.90 -25.77
CA ALA A 222 26.28 -5.75 -26.04
C ALA A 222 25.95 -4.30 -26.41
N GLN A 223 25.18 -4.09 -27.48
CA GLN A 223 24.73 -2.77 -27.90
C GLN A 223 23.21 -2.73 -28.08
N TYR A 224 22.52 -1.93 -27.28
CA TYR A 224 21.10 -1.63 -27.51
C TYR A 224 20.96 -0.63 -28.67
N ALA A 225 20.24 -0.99 -29.73
CA ALA A 225 19.90 -0.15 -30.88
C ALA A 225 21.09 0.64 -31.50
N LYS A 226 21.30 1.90 -31.08
CA LYS A 226 22.38 2.83 -31.50
C LYS A 226 23.22 3.37 -30.33
N GLN A 227 22.97 2.93 -29.10
CA GLN A 227 23.64 3.43 -27.88
C GLN A 227 25.14 3.03 -27.87
N LYS A 228 25.91 3.55 -26.90
CA LYS A 228 27.30 3.11 -26.69
C LYS A 228 27.32 1.59 -26.41
N PRO A 229 28.23 0.80 -27.02
CA PRO A 229 28.35 -0.62 -26.71
C PRO A 229 28.92 -0.80 -25.30
N ILE A 230 28.32 -1.72 -24.55
CA ILE A 230 28.71 -2.08 -23.19
C ILE A 230 29.62 -3.30 -23.29
N VAL A 231 30.81 -3.22 -22.69
CA VAL A 231 31.77 -4.31 -22.62
C VAL A 231 31.53 -5.07 -21.32
N ALA A 232 31.61 -6.40 -21.37
CA ALA A 232 31.63 -7.25 -20.19
C ALA A 232 32.79 -8.24 -20.30
N GLU A 233 33.51 -8.45 -19.20
CA GLU A 233 34.52 -9.50 -19.11
C GLU A 233 33.87 -10.87 -18.86
N ARG A 234 34.65 -11.94 -19.06
CA ARG A 234 34.18 -13.32 -18.94
C ARG A 234 34.32 -13.82 -17.51
N ASP A 235 33.21 -13.87 -16.78
CA ASP A 235 33.12 -14.62 -15.52
C ASP A 235 32.84 -16.11 -15.82
N GLY A 236 33.83 -16.96 -15.58
CA GLY A 236 33.78 -18.40 -15.85
C GLY A 236 33.51 -18.72 -17.32
N ALA A 237 32.27 -19.13 -17.61
CA ALA A 237 31.75 -19.42 -18.96
C ALA A 237 30.70 -18.38 -19.43
N SER A 238 30.53 -17.27 -18.70
CA SER A 238 29.43 -16.31 -18.88
C SER A 238 29.93 -14.87 -19.05
N TYR A 239 29.04 -14.01 -19.54
CA TYR A 239 29.22 -12.56 -19.63
C TYR A 239 27.95 -11.89 -19.10
N LYS A 240 28.08 -10.95 -18.17
CA LYS A 240 26.96 -10.15 -17.63
C LYS A 240 26.99 -8.75 -18.26
N PHE A 241 26.02 -8.44 -19.12
CA PHE A 241 25.87 -7.10 -19.69
C PHE A 241 24.78 -6.35 -18.95
N GLU A 242 25.16 -5.36 -18.16
CA GLU A 242 24.24 -4.46 -17.46
C GLU A 242 23.84 -3.34 -18.42
N LEU A 243 22.59 -3.33 -18.89
CA LEU A 243 22.11 -2.31 -19.84
C LEU A 243 21.38 -1.18 -19.12
N PRO A 244 21.54 0.10 -19.56
CA PRO A 244 20.84 1.23 -18.98
C PRO A 244 19.33 1.17 -19.26
N PRO A 245 18.51 1.94 -18.53
CA PRO A 245 17.08 2.11 -18.76
C PRO A 245 16.66 2.24 -20.23
N GLN A 246 15.56 1.59 -20.61
CA GLN A 246 14.97 1.65 -21.94
C GLN A 246 13.46 1.90 -21.86
N THR A 247 12.94 2.69 -22.80
CA THR A 247 11.52 3.11 -22.88
C THR A 247 10.85 2.79 -24.22
N GLU A 248 11.63 2.38 -25.23
CA GLU A 248 11.17 2.05 -26.58
C GLU A 248 11.50 0.59 -26.91
N ASP A 249 10.76 -0.02 -27.84
CA ASP A 249 11.07 -1.36 -28.36
C ASP A 249 12.34 -1.34 -29.21
N GLY A 250 13.15 -2.41 -29.11
CA GLY A 250 14.45 -2.41 -29.74
C GLY A 250 15.12 -3.77 -29.85
N LYS A 251 16.41 -3.74 -30.18
CA LYS A 251 17.22 -4.95 -30.42
C LYS A 251 18.62 -4.78 -29.84
N ILE A 252 19.01 -5.73 -28.99
CA ILE A 252 20.36 -5.84 -28.48
C ILE A 252 21.20 -6.65 -29.47
N LYS A 253 22.24 -5.99 -30.00
CA LYS A 253 23.29 -6.62 -30.79
C LYS A 253 24.36 -7.12 -29.82
N LEU A 254 24.30 -8.40 -29.49
CA LEU A 254 25.29 -9.09 -28.69
C LEU A 254 26.41 -9.61 -29.61
N ARG A 255 27.66 -9.44 -29.20
CA ARG A 255 28.84 -10.00 -29.86
C ARG A 255 29.79 -10.61 -28.83
N VAL A 256 30.19 -11.85 -29.05
CA VAL A 256 31.24 -12.53 -28.26
C VAL A 256 32.20 -13.15 -29.27
N GLY A 257 33.40 -12.58 -29.39
CA GLY A 257 34.38 -13.01 -30.41
C GLY A 257 33.87 -12.89 -31.85
N ASP A 258 33.63 -14.04 -32.48
CA ASP A 258 33.06 -14.18 -33.83
C ASP A 258 31.54 -14.41 -33.84
N ALA A 259 30.96 -14.83 -32.72
CA ALA A 259 29.52 -14.95 -32.54
C ALA A 259 28.84 -13.58 -32.47
N ARG A 260 27.65 -13.51 -33.07
CA ARG A 260 26.80 -12.32 -33.16
C ARG A 260 25.36 -12.77 -32.99
N ARG A 261 24.62 -12.12 -32.09
CA ARG A 261 23.20 -12.41 -31.81
C ARG A 261 22.42 -11.11 -31.78
N SER A 262 21.17 -11.15 -32.27
CA SER A 262 20.21 -10.07 -32.09
C SER A 262 19.10 -10.57 -31.17
N ILE A 263 18.91 -9.93 -30.03
CA ILE A 263 17.83 -10.24 -29.08
C ILE A 263 16.80 -9.10 -29.18
N PRO A 264 15.53 -9.34 -29.55
CA PRO A 264 14.49 -8.32 -29.48
C PRO A 264 14.09 -8.07 -28.02
N VAL A 265 13.83 -6.80 -27.70
CA VAL A 265 13.51 -6.35 -26.34
C VAL A 265 12.33 -5.40 -26.36
N GLU A 266 11.33 -5.68 -25.53
CA GLU A 266 10.13 -4.85 -25.32
C GLU A 266 10.08 -4.39 -23.85
N PRO A 267 10.32 -3.09 -23.55
CA PRO A 267 10.17 -2.55 -22.19
C PRO A 267 8.69 -2.41 -21.81
N LYS A 268 8.26 -3.01 -20.70
CA LYS A 268 6.87 -2.96 -20.22
C LYS A 268 6.83 -2.56 -18.74
N LEU A 269 5.83 -1.77 -18.37
CA LEU A 269 5.55 -1.44 -16.96
C LEU A 269 5.37 -2.73 -16.15
N ARG A 270 5.90 -2.78 -14.92
CA ARG A 270 5.69 -3.91 -13.99
C ARG A 270 4.21 -4.06 -13.62
N PRO A 271 3.74 -5.25 -13.21
CA PRO A 271 2.42 -5.41 -12.61
C PRO A 271 2.35 -4.62 -11.30
N ALA A 272 1.44 -3.66 -11.21
CA ALA A 272 1.20 -2.86 -10.02
C ALA A 272 -0.07 -3.34 -9.31
N LEU A 273 -0.13 -3.16 -8.00
CA LEU A 273 -1.36 -3.35 -7.23
C LEU A 273 -2.38 -2.27 -7.65
N LYS A 274 -3.62 -2.67 -7.94
CA LYS A 274 -4.75 -1.76 -8.20
C LYS A 274 -5.62 -1.62 -6.96
N GLU A 275 -5.86 -2.75 -6.29
CA GLU A 275 -6.93 -2.96 -5.33
C GLU A 275 -6.54 -4.13 -4.42
N LEU A 276 -6.76 -4.00 -3.12
CA LEU A 276 -6.42 -5.02 -2.12
C LEU A 276 -7.44 -4.97 -1.00
N VAL A 277 -8.21 -6.05 -0.89
CA VAL A 277 -9.33 -6.17 0.04
C VAL A 277 -9.03 -7.30 1.01
N ALA A 278 -9.24 -7.06 2.31
CA ALA A 278 -9.31 -8.09 3.33
C ALA A 278 -10.78 -8.42 3.60
N THR A 279 -11.14 -9.69 3.40
CA THR A 279 -12.41 -10.26 3.84
C THR A 279 -12.15 -11.01 5.15
N VAL A 280 -12.61 -10.44 6.26
CA VAL A 280 -12.38 -10.95 7.62
C VAL A 280 -13.63 -11.68 8.11
N GLN A 281 -13.51 -12.99 8.32
CA GLN A 281 -14.50 -13.74 9.07
C GLN A 281 -14.18 -13.64 10.56
N LEU A 282 -15.10 -13.04 11.31
CA LEU A 282 -15.02 -12.90 12.76
C LEU A 282 -15.22 -14.25 13.49
N PRO A 283 -14.84 -14.36 14.77
CA PRO A 283 -15.03 -15.59 15.55
C PRO A 283 -16.51 -16.00 15.69
N GLU A 284 -16.76 -17.31 15.73
CA GLU A 284 -18.11 -17.89 15.83
C GLU A 284 -18.89 -17.42 17.07
N TYR A 285 -18.21 -17.12 18.18
CA TYR A 285 -18.85 -16.64 19.41
C TYR A 285 -19.58 -15.30 19.22
N LEU A 286 -19.10 -14.44 18.30
CA LEU A 286 -19.72 -13.14 18.00
C LEU A 286 -20.98 -13.23 17.16
N GLN A 287 -21.37 -14.40 16.63
CA GLN A 287 -22.64 -14.62 15.91
C GLN A 287 -22.87 -13.68 14.69
N ARG A 288 -21.82 -13.02 14.18
CA ARG A 288 -21.84 -12.21 12.95
C ARG A 288 -21.58 -13.13 11.73
N GLU A 289 -22.63 -13.48 10.99
CA GLU A 289 -22.53 -14.32 9.78
C GLU A 289 -21.82 -13.59 8.62
N GLU A 290 -22.08 -12.30 8.44
CA GLU A 290 -21.51 -11.50 7.36
C GLU A 290 -20.02 -11.17 7.64
N PRO A 291 -19.09 -11.48 6.72
CA PRO A 291 -17.68 -11.14 6.90
C PRO A 291 -17.45 -9.64 6.68
N GLN A 292 -16.58 -9.04 7.50
CA GLN A 292 -16.19 -7.64 7.35
C GLN A 292 -15.24 -7.48 6.15
N VAL A 293 -15.43 -6.41 5.38
CA VAL A 293 -14.70 -6.15 4.13
C VAL A 293 -13.97 -4.81 4.23
N ALA A 294 -12.64 -4.84 4.22
CA ALA A 294 -11.79 -3.66 4.40
C ALA A 294 -10.81 -3.47 3.22
N ASP A 295 -10.59 -2.22 2.80
CA ASP A 295 -9.53 -1.85 1.85
C ASP A 295 -8.20 -1.70 2.61
N VAL A 296 -7.31 -2.69 2.44
CA VAL A 296 -6.05 -2.79 3.20
C VAL A 296 -4.83 -2.41 2.37
N ARG A 297 -5.01 -1.63 1.30
CA ARG A 297 -3.91 -1.03 0.51
C ARG A 297 -2.94 -0.17 1.34
N GLY A 298 -3.39 0.30 2.52
CA GLY A 298 -2.54 1.00 3.48
C GLY A 298 -1.44 0.13 4.11
N GLY A 299 -1.56 -1.20 4.05
CA GLY A 299 -0.58 -2.13 4.61
C GLY A 299 -0.87 -2.62 6.03
N THR A 300 -2.04 -2.32 6.59
CA THR A 300 -2.47 -2.77 7.93
C THR A 300 -3.79 -3.55 7.82
N VAL A 301 -3.92 -4.63 8.61
CA VAL A 301 -5.12 -5.46 8.72
C VAL A 301 -5.39 -5.75 10.20
N ASN A 302 -6.41 -5.11 10.77
CA ASN A 302 -6.82 -5.34 12.16
C ASN A 302 -7.66 -6.62 12.24
N LEU A 303 -7.40 -7.48 13.22
CA LEU A 303 -8.11 -8.75 13.44
C LEU A 303 -8.38 -8.99 14.92
N VAL A 304 -9.62 -9.33 15.27
CA VAL A 304 -9.97 -9.82 16.61
C VAL A 304 -9.38 -11.20 16.84
N LYS A 305 -8.93 -11.53 18.05
CA LYS A 305 -8.44 -12.88 18.37
C LYS A 305 -9.46 -13.98 18.03
N GLY A 306 -9.01 -14.92 17.19
CA GLY A 306 -9.83 -16.01 16.65
C GLY A 306 -10.37 -15.77 15.23
N SER A 307 -10.26 -14.56 14.69
CA SER A 307 -10.67 -14.24 13.32
C SER A 307 -9.82 -14.95 12.26
N THR A 308 -10.35 -15.05 11.04
CA THR A 308 -9.58 -15.45 9.86
C THR A 308 -9.74 -14.44 8.73
N ALA A 309 -8.66 -14.09 8.05
CA ALA A 309 -8.63 -13.12 6.97
C ALA A 309 -8.30 -13.78 5.63
N THR A 310 -9.07 -13.47 4.59
CA THR A 310 -8.72 -13.81 3.20
C THR A 310 -8.42 -12.52 2.45
N LEU A 311 -7.27 -12.44 1.79
CA LEU A 311 -6.89 -11.29 0.98
C LEU A 311 -7.25 -11.52 -0.48
N GLU A 312 -7.94 -10.58 -1.10
CA GLU A 312 -8.13 -10.48 -2.54
C GLU A 312 -7.34 -9.30 -3.10
N ALA A 313 -6.30 -9.59 -3.89
CA ALA A 313 -5.40 -8.59 -4.46
C ALA A 313 -5.53 -8.54 -5.98
N THR A 314 -6.09 -7.46 -6.52
CA THR A 314 -6.22 -7.27 -7.98
C THR A 314 -5.12 -6.34 -8.49
N THR A 315 -4.46 -6.74 -9.58
CA THR A 315 -3.31 -6.05 -10.17
C THR A 315 -3.60 -5.49 -11.57
N THR A 316 -2.69 -4.69 -12.12
CA THR A 316 -2.84 -4.05 -13.44
C THR A 316 -2.61 -4.99 -14.64
N ARG A 317 -2.31 -6.28 -14.42
CA ARG A 317 -2.04 -7.26 -15.49
C ARG A 317 -2.22 -8.69 -15.01
N GLU A 318 -2.63 -9.59 -15.91
CA GLU A 318 -2.61 -11.03 -15.70
C GLU A 318 -1.29 -11.56 -15.11
N LEU A 319 -1.42 -12.37 -14.06
CA LEU A 319 -0.34 -12.92 -13.26
C LEU A 319 -0.05 -14.38 -13.65
N SER A 320 1.20 -14.82 -13.46
CA SER A 320 1.59 -16.24 -13.60
C SER A 320 1.84 -16.92 -12.25
N GLU A 321 2.20 -16.14 -11.23
CA GLU A 321 2.48 -16.60 -9.88
C GLU A 321 2.26 -15.45 -8.88
N ALA A 322 1.84 -15.81 -7.67
CA ALA A 322 1.85 -14.94 -6.51
C ALA A 322 2.25 -15.75 -5.28
N THR A 323 2.94 -15.13 -4.33
CA THR A 323 3.33 -15.78 -3.06
C THR A 323 3.14 -14.84 -1.87
N LEU A 324 2.73 -15.40 -0.74
CA LEU A 324 2.63 -14.72 0.56
C LEU A 324 3.66 -15.37 1.48
N ASN A 325 4.63 -14.59 1.98
CA ASN A 325 5.79 -15.11 2.72
C ASN A 325 6.45 -16.34 2.02
N ASN A 326 6.69 -16.22 0.70
CA ASN A 326 7.21 -17.25 -0.20
C ASN A 326 6.33 -18.51 -0.39
N ARG A 327 5.12 -18.57 0.16
CA ARG A 327 4.15 -19.65 -0.08
C ARG A 327 3.26 -19.33 -1.30
N PRO A 328 3.21 -20.18 -2.34
CA PRO A 328 2.34 -19.94 -3.50
C PRO A 328 0.87 -19.72 -3.12
N GLN A 329 0.23 -18.73 -3.73
CA GLN A 329 -1.19 -18.40 -3.52
C GLN A 329 -2.00 -18.65 -4.80
N LYS A 330 -3.33 -18.72 -4.70
CA LYS A 330 -4.20 -18.95 -5.87
C LYS A 330 -4.24 -17.69 -6.74
N VAL A 331 -3.96 -17.85 -8.02
CA VAL A 331 -4.05 -16.79 -9.04
C VAL A 331 -5.21 -17.09 -9.99
N ASP A 332 -6.03 -16.08 -10.28
CA ASP A 332 -7.04 -16.11 -11.34
C ASP A 332 -6.99 -14.81 -12.15
N GLY A 333 -6.62 -14.90 -13.42
CA GLY A 333 -6.39 -13.73 -14.28
C GLY A 333 -5.38 -12.74 -13.69
N ALA A 334 -5.85 -11.55 -13.30
CA ALA A 334 -5.05 -10.49 -12.69
C ALA A 334 -5.19 -10.40 -11.16
N THR A 335 -5.94 -11.33 -10.56
CA THR A 335 -6.33 -11.35 -9.15
C THR A 335 -5.65 -12.50 -8.41
N VAL A 336 -5.26 -12.24 -7.17
CA VAL A 336 -4.74 -13.24 -6.22
C VAL A 336 -5.74 -13.39 -5.09
N ILE A 337 -6.06 -14.62 -4.72
CA ILE A 337 -6.83 -14.92 -3.52
C ILE A 337 -5.94 -15.78 -2.62
N THR A 338 -5.74 -15.34 -1.37
CA THR A 338 -4.91 -16.11 -0.43
C THR A 338 -5.63 -17.32 0.15
N GLU A 339 -4.88 -18.24 0.73
CA GLU A 339 -5.43 -19.14 1.75
C GLU A 339 -5.90 -18.31 2.98
N PRO A 340 -6.86 -18.79 3.79
CA PRO A 340 -7.28 -18.11 5.00
C PRO A 340 -6.13 -17.96 6.01
N ILE A 341 -5.90 -16.73 6.46
CA ILE A 341 -4.83 -16.33 7.36
C ILE A 341 -5.41 -16.22 8.77
N SER A 342 -4.80 -16.93 9.72
CA SER A 342 -4.99 -16.69 11.16
C SER A 342 -3.63 -16.39 11.79
N VAL A 343 -3.61 -15.42 12.71
CA VAL A 343 -2.40 -15.00 13.43
C VAL A 343 -2.63 -15.11 14.93
N ALA A 344 -1.59 -15.50 15.67
CA ALA A 344 -1.62 -15.64 17.13
C ALA A 344 -0.96 -14.46 17.87
N ALA A 345 -0.30 -13.57 17.13
CA ALA A 345 0.30 -12.30 17.56
C ALA A 345 0.43 -11.37 16.35
N THR A 346 0.64 -10.06 16.56
CA THR A 346 0.92 -9.11 15.46
C THR A 346 2.05 -9.63 14.57
N THR A 347 1.82 -9.71 13.26
CA THR A 347 2.71 -10.41 12.31
C THR A 347 2.81 -9.65 10.98
N GLU A 348 4.03 -9.45 10.49
CA GLU A 348 4.27 -8.95 9.12
C GLU A 348 4.18 -10.09 8.09
N MET A 349 3.48 -9.85 6.98
CA MET A 349 3.46 -10.73 5.81
C MET A 349 3.74 -9.93 4.53
N GLN A 350 4.48 -10.55 3.61
CA GLN A 350 4.89 -9.93 2.35
C GLN A 350 4.23 -10.66 1.18
N LEU A 351 3.33 -9.97 0.49
CA LEU A 351 2.67 -10.42 -0.73
C LEU A 351 3.50 -10.00 -1.96
N THR A 352 3.80 -10.96 -2.83
CA THR A 352 4.59 -10.78 -4.05
C THR A 352 3.88 -11.42 -5.24
N TRP A 353 4.09 -10.87 -6.44
CA TRP A 353 3.50 -11.40 -7.67
C TRP A 353 4.40 -11.16 -8.89
N ARG A 354 4.19 -11.99 -9.93
CA ARG A 354 4.84 -11.89 -11.23
C ARG A 354 3.81 -11.97 -12.35
N ASP A 355 3.96 -11.13 -13.37
CA ASP A 355 3.06 -11.14 -14.53
C ASP A 355 3.36 -12.29 -15.51
N ARG A 356 2.42 -12.51 -16.44
CA ARG A 356 2.58 -13.47 -17.56
C ARG A 356 3.78 -13.23 -18.49
N PHE A 357 4.51 -12.12 -18.34
CA PHE A 357 5.74 -11.81 -19.09
C PHE A 357 7.02 -12.06 -18.26
N GLY A 358 6.89 -12.48 -17.00
CA GLY A 358 8.00 -12.74 -16.09
C GLY A 358 8.48 -11.52 -15.29
N LEU A 359 7.77 -10.39 -15.33
CA LEU A 359 8.09 -9.20 -14.55
C LEU A 359 7.46 -9.28 -13.15
N THR A 360 8.28 -9.14 -12.10
CA THR A 360 7.79 -9.01 -10.73
C THR A 360 7.24 -7.62 -10.43
N ALA A 361 6.46 -7.49 -9.35
CA ALA A 361 6.18 -6.22 -8.70
C ALA A 361 7.46 -5.38 -8.47
N LYS A 362 7.34 -4.04 -8.35
CA LYS A 362 8.48 -3.15 -8.08
C LYS A 362 9.03 -3.32 -6.66
N ALA A 363 8.14 -3.60 -5.71
CA ALA A 363 8.41 -3.94 -4.32
C ALA A 363 7.37 -5.00 -3.88
N PRO A 364 7.63 -5.80 -2.84
CA PRO A 364 6.56 -6.56 -2.18
C PRO A 364 5.51 -5.61 -1.62
N GLN A 365 4.25 -6.05 -1.56
CA GLN A 365 3.26 -5.43 -0.69
C GLN A 365 3.45 -5.98 0.73
N VAL A 366 3.88 -5.13 1.64
CA VAL A 366 3.96 -5.44 3.07
C VAL A 366 2.57 -5.29 3.70
N LEU A 367 2.21 -6.20 4.58
CA LEU A 367 0.96 -6.24 5.34
C LEU A 367 1.25 -6.60 6.79
N GLN A 368 1.04 -5.65 7.70
CA GLN A 368 1.02 -5.86 9.14
C GLN A 368 -0.38 -6.33 9.53
N PHE A 369 -0.47 -7.54 10.06
CA PHE A 369 -1.68 -8.03 10.72
C PHE A 369 -1.59 -7.67 12.19
N ASP A 370 -2.42 -6.73 12.63
CA ASP A 370 -2.51 -6.32 14.04
C ASP A 370 -3.62 -7.11 14.75
N LEU A 371 -3.28 -7.66 15.91
CA LEU A 371 -4.16 -8.57 16.63
C LEU A 371 -4.77 -7.89 17.85
N GLU A 372 -6.05 -7.56 17.75
CA GLU A 372 -6.82 -6.84 18.76
C GLU A 372 -7.53 -7.81 19.72
N ASP A 373 -7.65 -7.40 20.98
CA ASP A 373 -8.52 -8.03 21.97
C ASP A 373 -9.91 -7.42 21.91
N ASP A 374 -10.93 -8.28 21.97
CA ASP A 374 -12.33 -7.92 22.20
C ASP A 374 -12.45 -7.16 23.54
N ALA A 375 -12.99 -5.93 23.50
CA ALA A 375 -13.00 -5.02 24.64
C ALA A 375 -14.11 -5.38 25.65
N THR A 376 -13.91 -5.05 26.93
CA THR A 376 -14.94 -5.31 27.95
C THR A 376 -16.14 -4.38 27.80
N PRO A 377 -17.39 -4.87 27.83
CA PRO A 377 -18.58 -4.04 27.71
C PRO A 377 -18.68 -3.02 28.85
N THR A 378 -19.16 -1.84 28.51
CA THR A 378 -19.41 -0.73 29.43
C THR A 378 -20.89 -0.64 29.79
N VAL A 379 -21.20 -0.23 31.02
CA VAL A 379 -22.59 0.02 31.44
C VAL A 379 -22.69 1.12 32.50
N ALA A 380 -23.64 2.04 32.32
CA ALA A 380 -23.91 3.16 33.22
C ALA A 380 -25.42 3.36 33.41
N ILE A 381 -25.81 3.85 34.58
CA ILE A 381 -27.17 4.34 34.86
C ILE A 381 -27.15 5.88 34.76
N LYS A 382 -28.08 6.45 33.99
CA LYS A 382 -28.35 7.89 33.92
C LYS A 382 -29.73 8.21 34.48
N ASN A 383 -29.89 9.44 34.96
CA ASN A 383 -31.15 9.97 35.50
C ASN A 383 -31.65 9.27 36.80
N LEU A 384 -30.75 8.67 37.57
CA LEU A 384 -31.01 8.17 38.92
C LEU A 384 -29.96 8.72 39.90
N LYS A 385 -30.38 9.19 41.07
CA LYS A 385 -29.49 9.77 42.09
C LYS A 385 -29.04 8.72 43.10
N ASN A 386 -27.79 8.82 43.57
CA ASN A 386 -27.28 8.01 44.67
C ASN A 386 -27.82 8.50 46.03
N ASN A 387 -27.92 7.59 47.01
CA ASN A 387 -28.49 7.83 48.34
C ASN A 387 -29.93 8.41 48.33
N GLN A 388 -30.71 8.17 47.27
CA GLN A 388 -32.06 8.74 47.16
C GLN A 388 -33.04 8.02 48.09
N VAL A 389 -33.84 8.78 48.85
CA VAL A 389 -35.03 8.27 49.57
C VAL A 389 -36.18 8.16 48.60
N VAL A 390 -36.89 7.03 48.61
CA VAL A 390 -37.99 6.71 47.68
C VAL A 390 -39.14 6.00 48.39
N VAL A 391 -40.37 6.20 47.94
CA VAL A 391 -41.55 5.55 48.53
C VAL A 391 -41.73 4.15 47.94
N SER A 392 -42.13 3.15 48.72
CA SER A 392 -42.30 1.77 48.22
C SER A 392 -43.38 1.58 47.12
N SER A 393 -44.22 2.60 46.91
CA SER A 393 -45.22 2.68 45.83
C SER A 393 -44.72 3.43 44.58
N GLU A 394 -43.56 4.08 44.64
CA GLU A 394 -42.99 4.86 43.55
C GLU A 394 -42.49 3.97 42.40
N VAL A 395 -42.58 4.50 41.17
CA VAL A 395 -42.01 3.86 39.98
C VAL A 395 -40.89 4.74 39.45
N LEU A 396 -39.66 4.39 39.80
CA LEU A 396 -38.46 5.04 39.30
C LEU A 396 -38.29 4.69 37.82
N SER A 397 -38.13 5.70 36.98
CA SER A 397 -37.79 5.54 35.57
C SER A 397 -36.48 6.25 35.30
N PHE A 398 -35.54 5.53 34.71
CA PHE A 398 -34.18 5.99 34.47
C PHE A 398 -33.64 5.31 33.20
N GLU A 399 -32.47 5.72 32.74
CA GLU A 399 -31.87 5.20 31.51
C GLU A 399 -30.67 4.32 31.86
N ILE A 400 -30.59 3.13 31.27
CA ILE A 400 -29.37 2.32 31.26
C ILE A 400 -28.73 2.49 29.89
N GLN A 401 -27.46 2.89 29.88
CA GLN A 401 -26.65 2.97 28.67
C GLN A 401 -25.59 1.88 28.75
N ALA A 402 -25.52 1.04 27.72
CA ALA A 402 -24.47 0.03 27.56
C ALA A 402 -23.82 0.17 26.19
N GLY A 403 -22.51 -0.11 26.11
CA GLY A 403 -21.74 -0.05 24.87
C GLY A 403 -20.62 -1.09 24.83
N ASP A 404 -20.45 -1.73 23.68
CA ASP A 404 -19.59 -2.88 23.42
C ASP A 404 -19.11 -2.85 21.95
N ASP A 405 -17.89 -3.32 21.66
CA ASP A 405 -17.30 -3.23 20.32
C ASP A 405 -17.81 -4.31 19.34
N PHE A 406 -18.32 -5.44 19.86
CA PHE A 406 -18.88 -6.51 19.01
C PHE A 406 -20.36 -6.81 19.23
N GLY A 407 -20.99 -6.22 20.24
CA GLY A 407 -22.44 -6.05 20.37
C GLY A 407 -22.98 -6.45 21.73
N VAL A 408 -23.83 -5.60 22.31
CA VAL A 408 -24.49 -5.88 23.58
C VAL A 408 -25.48 -7.03 23.43
N LYS A 409 -25.30 -8.13 24.17
CA LYS A 409 -26.17 -9.32 24.16
C LYS A 409 -27.41 -9.11 25.03
N GLN A 410 -27.23 -8.66 26.28
CA GLN A 410 -28.36 -8.26 27.14
C GLN A 410 -27.96 -7.24 28.22
N VAL A 411 -28.94 -6.45 28.64
CA VAL A 411 -28.83 -5.47 29.73
C VAL A 411 -29.91 -5.73 30.76
N GLY A 412 -29.57 -5.64 32.04
CA GLY A 412 -30.50 -5.83 33.13
C GLY A 412 -30.15 -5.03 34.39
N LEU A 413 -30.93 -5.29 35.43
CA LEU A 413 -30.79 -4.74 36.76
C LEU A 413 -30.63 -5.86 37.78
N GLU A 414 -29.87 -5.59 38.82
CA GLU A 414 -29.73 -6.43 40.01
C GLU A 414 -29.83 -5.53 41.24
N TRP A 415 -30.49 -6.01 42.29
CA TRP A 415 -30.57 -5.33 43.57
C TRP A 415 -30.24 -6.26 44.74
N GLU A 416 -29.61 -5.68 45.76
CA GLU A 416 -29.22 -6.34 47.00
C GLU A 416 -29.60 -5.45 48.19
N GLY A 417 -30.46 -5.94 49.08
CA GLY A 417 -30.78 -5.27 50.33
C GLY A 417 -29.55 -5.10 51.23
N ILE A 418 -29.36 -3.92 51.80
CA ILE A 418 -28.28 -3.67 52.75
C ILE A 418 -28.64 -4.36 54.08
N PRO A 419 -27.83 -5.31 54.57
CA PRO A 419 -28.13 -6.05 55.80
C PRO A 419 -28.03 -5.13 57.02
N ASN A 420 -29.03 -5.20 57.91
CA ASN A 420 -29.03 -4.48 59.18
C ASN A 420 -29.62 -5.41 60.26
N PRO A 421 -28.90 -5.75 61.35
CA PRO A 421 -29.36 -6.73 62.34
C PRO A 421 -30.69 -6.41 63.04
N VAL A 422 -31.14 -5.15 63.02
CA VAL A 422 -32.38 -4.70 63.67
C VAL A 422 -33.45 -4.31 62.65
N GLN A 423 -33.07 -3.60 61.58
CA GLN A 423 -34.00 -3.03 60.60
C GLN A 423 -34.20 -3.91 59.35
N ASN A 424 -33.21 -4.74 58.98
CA ASN A 424 -33.23 -5.58 57.78
C ASN A 424 -32.44 -6.89 57.98
N PRO A 425 -32.91 -7.81 58.85
CA PRO A 425 -32.21 -9.06 59.14
C PRO A 425 -32.30 -10.09 58.01
N GLU A 426 -33.27 -9.94 57.10
CA GLU A 426 -33.46 -10.76 55.90
C GLU A 426 -33.51 -9.83 54.66
N PRO A 427 -32.36 -9.33 54.19
CA PRO A 427 -32.31 -8.45 53.03
C PRO A 427 -32.87 -9.13 51.77
N ALA A 428 -33.64 -8.39 50.98
CA ALA A 428 -34.19 -8.89 49.72
C ALA A 428 -33.21 -8.63 48.57
N SER A 429 -32.98 -9.63 47.73
CA SER A 429 -32.24 -9.49 46.47
C SER A 429 -33.06 -9.98 45.28
N GLY A 430 -32.65 -9.60 44.07
CA GLY A 430 -33.29 -10.01 42.83
C GLY A 430 -32.63 -9.44 41.60
N GLU A 431 -33.03 -9.95 40.43
CA GLU A 431 -32.55 -9.49 39.13
C GLU A 431 -33.69 -9.39 38.10
N LYS A 432 -33.46 -8.59 37.05
CA LYS A 432 -34.43 -8.31 35.99
C LYS A 432 -33.70 -7.93 34.70
N THR A 433 -33.77 -8.79 33.68
CA THR A 433 -33.39 -8.39 32.32
C THR A 433 -34.31 -7.24 31.88
N VAL A 434 -33.73 -6.13 31.41
CA VAL A 434 -34.44 -4.94 30.93
C VAL A 434 -34.61 -4.99 29.42
N SER A 435 -33.57 -5.39 28.68
CA SER A 435 -33.63 -5.65 27.25
C SER A 435 -32.59 -6.68 26.81
N SER A 436 -32.91 -7.43 25.75
CA SER A 436 -31.89 -8.06 24.91
C SER A 436 -31.38 -7.04 23.89
N GLY A 437 -30.13 -7.18 23.47
CA GLY A 437 -29.58 -6.48 22.31
C GLY A 437 -29.40 -7.44 21.13
N SER A 438 -28.33 -7.28 20.37
CA SER A 438 -28.00 -8.16 19.23
C SER A 438 -26.50 -8.08 18.89
N PRO A 439 -25.97 -9.01 18.07
CA PRO A 439 -24.58 -8.97 17.61
C PRO A 439 -24.17 -7.75 16.78
N THR A 440 -25.10 -6.86 16.42
CA THR A 440 -24.82 -5.59 15.71
C THR A 440 -25.27 -4.35 16.51
N SER A 441 -25.64 -4.54 17.78
CA SER A 441 -26.02 -3.47 18.71
C SER A 441 -24.82 -3.03 19.56
N GLU A 442 -23.89 -2.32 18.94
CA GLU A 442 -22.67 -1.79 19.58
C GLU A 442 -23.00 -0.76 20.68
N GLU A 443 -24.10 -0.01 20.56
CA GLU A 443 -24.71 0.73 21.66
C GLU A 443 -26.14 0.23 21.96
N LEU A 444 -26.52 0.20 23.24
CA LEU A 444 -27.86 -0.11 23.70
C LEU A 444 -28.29 0.83 24.84
N ASN A 445 -29.06 1.87 24.49
CA ASN A 445 -29.63 2.85 25.41
C ASN A 445 -31.11 2.51 25.68
N VAL A 446 -31.48 2.22 26.93
CA VAL A 446 -32.81 1.68 27.29
C VAL A 446 -33.41 2.38 28.51
N THR A 447 -34.66 2.84 28.40
CA THR A 447 -35.46 3.29 29.54
C THR A 447 -35.84 2.11 30.43
N ALA A 448 -35.23 2.01 31.61
CA ALA A 448 -35.57 1.03 32.62
C ALA A 448 -36.65 1.57 33.59
N THR A 449 -37.36 0.64 34.24
CA THR A 449 -38.26 0.98 35.36
C THR A 449 -38.06 0.02 36.53
N PHE A 450 -37.97 0.59 37.74
CA PHE A 450 -37.83 -0.13 39.00
C PHE A 450 -38.86 0.39 40.01
N SER A 451 -39.48 -0.52 40.75
CA SER A 451 -40.46 -0.18 41.79
C SER A 451 -40.60 -1.37 42.73
N THR A 452 -40.30 -1.18 44.02
CA THR A 452 -40.27 -2.28 44.99
C THR A 452 -41.61 -3.00 45.13
N GLY A 453 -42.74 -2.29 45.00
CA GLY A 453 -44.06 -2.89 44.97
C GLY A 453 -44.34 -3.84 43.79
N ARG A 454 -43.66 -3.69 42.63
CA ARG A 454 -43.77 -4.65 41.50
C ARG A 454 -42.79 -5.80 41.62
N GLU A 455 -41.56 -5.51 42.04
CA GLU A 455 -40.50 -6.52 42.21
C GLU A 455 -40.63 -7.30 43.54
N ASN A 456 -41.73 -7.10 44.29
CA ASN A 456 -42.05 -7.74 45.58
C ASN A 456 -40.97 -7.55 46.68
N VAL A 457 -40.30 -6.39 46.67
CA VAL A 457 -39.26 -6.02 47.63
C VAL A 457 -39.89 -5.30 48.84
N LYS A 458 -39.63 -5.80 50.06
CA LYS A 458 -40.03 -5.13 51.31
C LYS A 458 -39.30 -3.76 51.44
N PRO A 459 -39.91 -2.71 52.03
CA PRO A 459 -39.21 -1.46 52.35
C PRO A 459 -37.91 -1.73 53.13
N GLN A 460 -36.79 -1.23 52.60
CA GLN A 460 -35.44 -1.37 53.13
C GLN A 460 -34.48 -0.44 52.37
N SER A 461 -33.27 -0.24 52.89
CA SER A 461 -32.18 0.31 52.08
C SER A 461 -31.61 -0.79 51.19
N LEU A 462 -31.45 -0.53 49.89
CA LEU A 462 -30.90 -1.48 48.91
C LEU A 462 -29.85 -0.84 48.01
N ARG A 463 -28.95 -1.66 47.48
CA ARG A 463 -28.02 -1.31 46.40
C ARG A 463 -28.63 -1.78 45.09
N LEU A 464 -28.77 -0.88 44.14
CA LEU A 464 -29.18 -1.16 42.76
C LEU A 464 -27.95 -1.01 41.84
N ARG A 465 -27.78 -1.95 40.90
CA ARG A 465 -26.78 -1.84 39.83
C ARG A 465 -27.37 -2.32 38.51
N ALA A 466 -26.93 -1.74 37.41
CA ALA A 466 -27.15 -2.32 36.09
C ALA A 466 -26.08 -3.37 35.81
N TYR A 467 -26.43 -4.36 35.00
CA TYR A 467 -25.48 -5.31 34.42
C TYR A 467 -25.61 -5.35 32.90
N VAL A 468 -24.49 -5.67 32.26
CA VAL A 468 -24.40 -5.96 30.83
C VAL A 468 -23.75 -7.33 30.63
N GLU A 469 -24.24 -8.07 29.65
CA GLU A 469 -23.55 -9.21 29.06
C GLU A 469 -23.32 -8.93 27.57
N ASP A 470 -22.18 -9.42 27.11
CA ASP A 470 -21.66 -9.42 25.75
C ASP A 470 -21.64 -10.85 25.17
N TYR A 471 -20.99 -11.02 24.02
CA TYR A 471 -20.84 -12.33 23.36
C TYR A 471 -19.54 -13.08 23.70
N PHE A 472 -18.59 -12.47 24.43
CA PHE A 472 -17.30 -13.11 24.71
C PHE A 472 -17.44 -14.33 25.67
N PRO A 473 -16.84 -15.49 25.34
CA PRO A 473 -16.90 -16.67 26.21
C PRO A 473 -16.31 -16.43 27.60
N GLU A 474 -16.98 -16.97 28.63
CA GLU A 474 -16.53 -16.99 30.03
C GLU A 474 -16.36 -15.61 30.73
N ARG A 475 -16.56 -14.46 30.06
CA ARG A 475 -16.48 -13.12 30.66
C ARG A 475 -17.54 -12.86 31.73
N GLY A 476 -18.78 -13.31 31.50
CA GLY A 476 -19.89 -13.17 32.44
C GLY A 476 -20.56 -11.80 32.39
N ARG A 477 -20.92 -11.25 33.56
CA ARG A 477 -21.62 -9.97 33.69
C ARG A 477 -20.67 -8.87 34.15
N ILE A 478 -20.64 -7.76 33.42
CA ILE A 478 -20.02 -6.50 33.88
C ILE A 478 -21.10 -5.62 34.51
N TYR A 479 -20.75 -4.85 35.54
CA TYR A 479 -21.68 -4.10 36.38
C TYR A 479 -21.40 -2.60 36.41
N SER A 480 -22.46 -1.81 36.54
CA SER A 480 -22.35 -0.37 36.79
C SER A 480 -21.84 -0.09 38.22
N PRO A 481 -21.42 1.16 38.51
CA PRO A 481 -21.38 1.65 39.88
C PRO A 481 -22.69 1.37 40.63
N GLN A 482 -22.58 1.12 41.94
CA GLN A 482 -23.73 0.82 42.79
C GLN A 482 -24.44 2.11 43.23
N ILE A 483 -25.76 2.13 43.12
CA ILE A 483 -26.63 3.23 43.56
C ILE A 483 -27.41 2.76 44.78
N VAL A 484 -27.28 3.47 45.90
CA VAL A 484 -28.06 3.19 47.12
C VAL A 484 -29.42 3.89 47.03
N LEU A 485 -30.49 3.13 47.28
CA LEU A 485 -31.85 3.62 47.38
C LEU A 485 -32.41 3.28 48.78
N HIS A 486 -32.92 4.28 49.48
CA HIS A 486 -33.55 4.14 50.79
C HIS A 486 -35.06 4.03 50.62
N VAL A 487 -35.57 2.80 50.49
CA VAL A 487 -36.99 2.54 50.24
C VAL A 487 -37.77 2.53 51.56
N LEU A 488 -38.65 3.51 51.75
CA LEU A 488 -39.49 3.64 52.94
C LEU A 488 -40.93 3.22 52.65
N SER A 489 -41.65 2.71 53.66
CA SER A 489 -43.11 2.60 53.57
C SER A 489 -43.76 4.00 53.61
N PRO A 490 -45.00 4.18 53.11
CA PRO A 490 -45.71 5.46 53.12
C PRO A 490 -45.70 6.16 54.50
N ALA A 491 -45.94 5.40 55.58
CA ALA A 491 -45.98 5.90 56.95
C ALA A 491 -44.61 6.17 57.58
N GLU A 492 -43.52 5.60 57.04
CA GLU A 492 -42.15 5.94 57.44
C GLU A 492 -41.66 7.16 56.67
N HIS A 493 -41.94 7.22 55.36
CA HIS A 493 -41.66 8.36 54.51
C HIS A 493 -42.36 9.63 55.03
N PHE A 494 -43.64 9.53 55.41
CA PHE A 494 -44.41 10.61 56.04
C PHE A 494 -43.70 11.18 57.28
N LYS A 495 -43.21 10.30 58.18
CA LYS A 495 -42.48 10.72 59.39
C LYS A 495 -41.13 11.36 59.06
N TRP A 496 -40.38 10.79 58.12
CA TRP A 496 -39.09 11.31 57.67
C TRP A 496 -39.24 12.70 57.04
N LEU A 497 -40.20 12.85 56.12
CA LEU A 497 -40.44 14.11 55.41
C LEU A 497 -40.99 15.21 56.35
N ILE A 498 -41.84 14.87 57.34
CA ILE A 498 -42.20 15.81 58.42
C ILE A 498 -40.97 16.20 59.27
N GLY A 499 -40.00 15.30 59.43
CA GLY A 499 -38.70 15.62 60.01
C GLY A 499 -37.95 16.66 59.18
N GLN A 500 -37.81 16.43 57.87
CA GLN A 500 -37.14 17.36 56.95
C GLN A 500 -37.86 18.72 56.87
N MET A 501 -39.19 18.74 56.75
CA MET A 501 -39.99 19.96 56.71
C MET A 501 -39.88 20.79 58.00
N ARG A 502 -39.64 20.16 59.16
CA ARG A 502 -39.35 20.88 60.42
C ARG A 502 -37.96 21.50 60.44
N LEU A 503 -36.96 20.83 59.87
CA LEU A 503 -35.61 21.38 59.72
C LEU A 503 -35.61 22.54 58.70
N TRP A 504 -36.27 22.36 57.56
CA TRP A 504 -36.48 23.37 56.54
C TRP A 504 -37.23 24.60 57.07
N ALA A 505 -38.38 24.41 57.72
CA ALA A 505 -39.14 25.53 58.31
C ALA A 505 -38.37 26.26 59.44
N GLY A 506 -37.49 25.55 60.16
CA GLY A 506 -36.54 26.16 61.09
C GLY A 506 -35.53 27.06 60.37
N ALA A 507 -34.84 26.53 59.35
CA ALA A 507 -33.86 27.27 58.56
C ALA A 507 -34.48 28.45 57.80
N ALA A 508 -35.70 28.29 57.26
CA ALA A 508 -36.47 29.36 56.63
C ALA A 508 -36.82 30.48 57.62
N LYS A 509 -37.18 30.14 58.86
CA LYS A 509 -37.37 31.14 59.92
C LYS A 509 -36.07 31.84 60.27
N ASP A 510 -34.96 31.12 60.41
CA ASP A 510 -33.66 31.71 60.73
C ASP A 510 -33.19 32.68 59.63
N VAL A 511 -33.44 32.36 58.36
CA VAL A 511 -33.17 33.24 57.21
C VAL A 511 -34.11 34.45 57.18
N HIS A 512 -35.40 34.29 57.56
CA HIS A 512 -36.35 35.40 57.69
C HIS A 512 -36.01 36.35 58.84
N ASP A 513 -35.71 35.82 60.03
CA ASP A 513 -35.27 36.60 61.19
C ASP A 513 -33.94 37.32 60.87
N LYS A 514 -33.04 36.68 60.11
CA LYS A 514 -31.81 37.30 59.60
C LYS A 514 -32.09 38.39 58.57
N GLU A 515 -33.01 38.20 57.64
CA GLU A 515 -33.39 39.22 56.66
C GLU A 515 -34.01 40.45 57.35
N LEU A 516 -34.84 40.23 58.38
CA LEU A 516 -35.39 41.30 59.21
C LEU A 516 -34.31 42.05 59.99
N GLN A 517 -33.23 41.38 60.43
CA GLN A 517 -32.04 42.04 60.98
C GLN A 517 -31.29 42.86 59.93
N LEU A 518 -31.04 42.31 58.74
CA LEU A 518 -30.34 42.99 57.65
C LEU A 518 -31.13 44.23 57.19
N HIS A 519 -32.45 44.12 57.06
CA HIS A 519 -33.35 45.24 56.76
C HIS A 519 -33.29 46.38 57.80
N GLN A 520 -33.07 46.06 59.08
CA GLN A 520 -32.85 47.07 60.12
C GLN A 520 -31.49 47.75 59.97
N SER A 521 -30.40 46.97 59.79
CA SER A 521 -29.07 47.51 59.47
C SER A 521 -29.08 48.42 58.23
N ASN A 522 -29.87 48.07 57.22
CA ASN A 522 -30.01 48.84 55.98
C ASN A 522 -30.73 50.16 56.21
N LYS A 523 -31.78 50.18 57.03
CA LYS A 523 -32.45 51.42 57.44
C LYS A 523 -31.54 52.32 58.26
N GLU A 524 -30.68 51.78 59.13
CA GLU A 524 -29.64 52.56 59.80
C GLU A 524 -28.68 53.17 58.77
N LEU A 525 -28.07 52.34 57.92
CA LEU A 525 -27.05 52.75 56.95
C LEU A 525 -27.59 53.76 55.92
N SER A 526 -28.81 53.56 55.40
CA SER A 526 -29.45 54.50 54.47
C SER A 526 -29.95 55.79 55.12
N SER A 527 -30.00 55.86 56.46
CA SER A 527 -30.35 57.09 57.19
C SER A 527 -29.15 58.00 57.46
N LEU A 528 -27.93 57.53 57.19
CA LEU A 528 -26.71 58.33 57.31
C LEU A 528 -26.57 59.32 56.15
N PRO A 529 -26.10 60.56 56.39
CA PRO A 529 -25.78 61.49 55.31
C PRO A 529 -24.57 60.98 54.50
N PRO A 530 -24.45 61.31 53.20
CA PRO A 530 -23.37 60.80 52.34
C PRO A 530 -21.96 61.04 52.91
N GLU A 531 -21.74 62.21 53.49
CA GLU A 531 -20.48 62.64 54.13
C GLU A 531 -20.04 61.71 55.29
N ALA A 532 -20.97 60.98 55.92
CA ALA A 532 -20.69 60.02 56.99
C ALA A 532 -20.46 58.58 56.47
N LEU A 533 -20.88 58.26 55.25
CA LEU A 533 -20.62 56.97 54.61
C LEU A 533 -19.17 56.85 54.10
N ASP A 534 -18.46 57.98 53.99
CA ASP A 534 -17.05 58.03 53.59
C ASP A 534 -16.04 57.66 54.70
N ASP A 535 -16.50 57.52 55.96
CA ASP A 535 -15.69 56.99 57.06
C ASP A 535 -15.24 55.55 56.74
N PRO A 536 -13.92 55.23 56.77
CA PRO A 536 -13.41 53.86 56.60
C PRO A 536 -14.09 52.81 57.49
N ALA A 537 -14.58 53.17 58.69
CA ALA A 537 -15.34 52.25 59.54
C ALA A 537 -16.74 51.95 58.96
N GLN A 538 -17.46 52.96 58.45
CA GLN A 538 -18.75 52.77 57.81
C GLN A 538 -18.63 52.04 56.47
N ARG A 539 -17.62 52.37 55.65
CA ARG A 539 -17.31 51.64 54.42
C ARG A 539 -17.09 50.14 54.69
N LYS A 540 -16.41 49.78 55.78
CA LYS A 540 -16.25 48.38 56.20
C LYS A 540 -17.56 47.76 56.71
N LYS A 541 -18.40 48.49 57.47
CA LYS A 541 -19.75 48.02 57.86
C LYS A 541 -20.60 47.74 56.61
N LEU A 542 -20.55 48.63 55.60
CA LEU A 542 -21.29 48.53 54.34
C LEU A 542 -20.84 47.34 53.48
N GLN A 543 -19.53 47.09 53.37
CA GLN A 543 -18.98 45.91 52.69
C GLN A 543 -19.36 44.59 53.39
N ASN A 544 -19.27 44.54 54.73
CA ASN A 544 -19.71 43.38 55.50
C ASN A 544 -21.22 43.13 55.31
N GLN A 545 -22.04 44.18 55.39
CA GLN A 545 -23.49 44.11 55.21
C GLN A 545 -23.86 43.56 53.82
N ALA A 546 -23.24 44.04 52.75
CA ALA A 546 -23.44 43.52 51.39
C ALA A 546 -23.04 42.04 51.23
N ALA A 547 -21.98 41.61 51.94
CA ALA A 547 -21.57 40.21 51.95
C ALA A 547 -22.55 39.32 52.74
N GLU A 548 -23.09 39.81 53.87
CA GLU A 548 -24.13 39.11 54.64
C GLU A 548 -25.45 39.04 53.86
N GLU A 549 -25.86 40.09 53.15
CA GLU A 549 -27.01 40.08 52.23
C GLU A 549 -26.84 39.04 51.12
N LYS A 550 -25.71 39.06 50.41
CA LYS A 550 -25.44 38.08 49.35
C LYS A 550 -25.43 36.64 49.88
N ALA A 551 -24.93 36.44 51.09
CA ALA A 551 -24.96 35.14 51.75
C ALA A 551 -26.35 34.73 52.27
N ASN A 552 -27.22 35.69 52.65
CA ASN A 552 -28.59 35.40 53.04
C ASN A 552 -29.47 35.10 51.82
N ALA A 553 -29.32 35.86 50.74
CA ALA A 553 -30.00 35.62 49.47
C ALA A 553 -29.66 34.23 48.90
N ALA A 554 -28.38 33.86 48.82
CA ALA A 554 -27.98 32.53 48.33
C ALA A 554 -28.50 31.36 49.20
N LYS A 555 -28.73 31.60 50.51
CA LYS A 555 -29.41 30.62 51.39
C LYS A 555 -30.92 30.59 51.15
N LEU A 556 -31.55 31.75 50.91
CA LEU A 556 -32.97 31.84 50.62
C LEU A 556 -33.30 31.15 49.28
N ASP A 557 -32.51 31.41 48.24
CA ASP A 557 -32.61 30.73 46.94
C ASP A 557 -32.51 29.19 47.13
N SER A 558 -31.51 28.70 47.86
CA SER A 558 -31.35 27.26 48.17
C SER A 558 -32.44 26.66 49.08
N LEU A 559 -33.07 27.48 49.93
CA LEU A 559 -34.24 27.06 50.73
C LEU A 559 -35.52 27.00 49.88
N ILE A 560 -35.63 27.82 48.84
CA ILE A 560 -36.73 27.73 47.88
C ILE A 560 -36.60 26.43 47.06
N ASP A 561 -35.42 26.17 46.45
CA ASP A 561 -35.13 24.93 45.72
C ASP A 561 -35.47 23.66 46.53
N SER A 562 -35.11 23.66 47.82
CA SER A 562 -35.35 22.52 48.71
C SER A 562 -36.78 22.44 49.24
N GLY A 563 -37.46 23.57 49.44
CA GLY A 563 -38.88 23.60 49.76
C GLY A 563 -39.72 23.04 48.62
N GLU A 564 -39.40 23.41 47.37
CA GLU A 564 -40.06 22.87 46.18
C GLU A 564 -39.83 21.35 46.09
N ALA A 565 -38.57 20.89 46.25
CA ALA A 565 -38.25 19.46 46.22
C ALA A 565 -38.98 18.65 47.31
N LEU A 566 -39.09 19.18 48.52
CA LEU A 566 -39.81 18.52 49.62
C LEU A 566 -41.34 18.49 49.38
N ILE A 567 -41.91 19.52 48.75
CA ILE A 567 -43.32 19.55 48.34
C ILE A 567 -43.60 18.57 47.19
N GLN A 568 -42.71 18.49 46.19
CA GLN A 568 -42.78 17.49 45.12
C GLN A 568 -42.71 16.06 45.68
N GLU A 569 -41.87 15.81 46.69
CA GLU A 569 -41.74 14.52 47.36
C GLU A 569 -42.96 14.19 48.26
N ALA A 570 -43.56 15.20 48.90
CA ALA A 570 -44.81 15.05 49.64
C ALA A 570 -45.95 14.59 48.72
N ALA A 571 -46.07 15.19 47.53
CA ALA A 571 -47.12 14.89 46.57
C ALA A 571 -47.10 13.43 46.03
N LYS A 572 -45.99 12.70 46.19
CA LYS A 572 -45.90 11.26 45.84
C LYS A 572 -46.52 10.33 46.89
N ASN A 573 -46.73 10.81 48.13
CA ASN A 573 -47.09 9.98 49.26
C ASN A 573 -48.54 10.21 49.71
N SER A 574 -49.38 9.18 49.61
CA SER A 574 -50.82 9.24 49.90
C SER A 574 -51.20 9.42 51.38
N GLU A 575 -50.22 9.48 52.28
CA GLU A 575 -50.41 9.81 53.71
C GLU A 575 -50.53 11.33 53.97
N PHE A 576 -50.22 12.19 52.99
CA PHE A 576 -50.37 13.64 53.13
C PHE A 576 -51.75 14.15 52.66
N ASP A 577 -52.45 14.86 53.55
CA ASP A 577 -53.67 15.59 53.19
C ASP A 577 -53.34 16.83 52.34
N GLY A 578 -54.24 17.18 51.42
CA GLY A 578 -54.08 18.35 50.56
C GLY A 578 -53.87 19.66 51.33
N GLU A 579 -54.59 19.85 52.44
CA GLU A 579 -54.45 21.03 53.32
C GLU A 579 -53.03 21.16 53.92
N GLN A 580 -52.33 20.04 54.16
CA GLN A 580 -50.96 20.06 54.68
C GLN A 580 -49.98 20.55 53.60
N ILE A 581 -50.08 20.00 52.39
CA ILE A 581 -49.26 20.39 51.24
C ILE A 581 -49.53 21.85 50.85
N GLU A 582 -50.81 22.26 50.84
CA GLU A 582 -51.24 23.65 50.61
C GLU A 582 -50.58 24.58 51.63
N SER A 583 -50.62 24.26 52.94
CA SER A 583 -49.97 25.07 53.99
C SER A 583 -48.45 25.22 53.86
N TRP A 584 -47.79 24.34 53.10
CA TRP A 584 -46.36 24.41 52.80
C TRP A 584 -46.07 25.15 51.51
N GLY A 585 -46.90 25.00 50.48
CA GLY A 585 -46.90 25.89 49.32
C GLY A 585 -47.11 27.34 49.73
N ASP A 586 -48.04 27.59 50.65
CA ASP A 586 -48.31 28.87 51.30
C ASP A 586 -47.07 29.46 52.00
N MET A 587 -46.15 28.62 52.49
CA MET A 587 -44.89 29.05 53.10
C MET A 587 -43.80 29.29 52.05
N LEU A 588 -43.72 28.44 51.02
CA LEU A 588 -42.78 28.58 49.91
C LEU A 588 -43.07 29.85 49.09
N GLU A 589 -44.33 30.11 48.74
CA GLU A 589 -44.75 31.33 48.00
C GLU A 589 -44.37 32.61 48.76
N LYS A 590 -44.49 32.61 50.10
CA LYS A 590 -44.08 33.76 50.93
C LYS A 590 -42.56 33.93 51.00
N LEU A 591 -41.78 32.84 50.91
CA LEU A 591 -40.33 32.90 50.80
C LEU A 591 -39.89 33.36 49.41
N GLU A 592 -40.57 32.91 48.36
CA GLU A 592 -40.36 33.37 46.98
C GLU A 592 -40.76 34.85 46.80
N GLU A 593 -41.83 35.32 47.43
CA GLU A 593 -42.19 36.75 47.46
C GLU A 593 -41.07 37.58 48.11
N ILE A 594 -40.53 37.13 49.24
CA ILE A 594 -39.39 37.79 49.92
C ILE A 594 -38.14 37.75 49.02
N ALA A 595 -37.86 36.64 48.33
CA ALA A 595 -36.74 36.51 47.40
C ALA A 595 -36.93 37.35 46.12
N GLY A 596 -38.16 37.54 45.66
CA GLY A 596 -38.50 38.40 44.51
C GLY A 596 -38.43 39.88 44.85
N GLN A 597 -38.76 40.28 46.08
CA GLN A 597 -38.64 41.64 46.60
C GLN A 597 -37.17 42.01 46.94
N LYS A 598 -36.21 41.69 46.05
CA LYS A 598 -34.78 41.99 46.23
C LYS A 598 -34.57 43.48 46.46
N MET A 599 -34.19 43.85 47.69
CA MET A 599 -33.90 45.24 48.04
C MET A 599 -32.55 45.69 47.45
N PRO A 600 -32.49 46.63 46.50
CA PRO A 600 -31.22 47.11 45.94
C PRO A 600 -30.51 48.11 46.87
N SER A 601 -30.75 48.04 48.19
CA SER A 601 -30.50 49.15 49.11
C SER A 601 -29.02 49.40 49.39
N VAL A 602 -28.24 48.36 49.72
CA VAL A 602 -26.80 48.51 50.01
C VAL A 602 -25.94 48.44 48.76
N ALA A 603 -26.33 47.64 47.75
CA ALA A 603 -25.63 47.59 46.47
C ALA A 603 -25.61 48.97 45.77
N ASN A 604 -26.73 49.69 45.77
CA ASN A 604 -26.80 51.04 45.20
C ASN A 604 -26.03 52.07 46.04
N LEU A 605 -25.99 51.94 47.37
CA LEU A 605 -25.17 52.79 48.24
C LEU A 605 -23.66 52.54 48.05
N LEU A 606 -23.25 51.29 47.82
CA LEU A 606 -21.88 50.97 47.43
C LEU A 606 -21.51 51.58 46.09
N ALA A 607 -22.39 51.49 45.08
CA ALA A 607 -22.19 52.11 43.78
C ALA A 607 -22.05 53.65 43.89
N GLN A 608 -22.97 54.31 44.61
CA GLN A 608 -22.89 55.76 44.88
C GLN A 608 -21.62 56.15 45.65
N ALA A 609 -21.18 55.35 46.63
CA ALA A 609 -19.95 55.60 47.37
C ALA A 609 -18.68 55.41 46.52
N SER A 610 -18.69 54.49 45.54
CA SER A 610 -17.61 54.40 44.55
C SER A 610 -17.60 55.57 43.57
N ASP A 611 -18.76 56.00 43.07
CA ASP A 611 -18.88 57.13 42.14
C ASP A 611 -18.48 58.46 42.81
N ALA A 612 -18.79 58.63 44.10
CA ALA A 612 -18.41 59.81 44.89
C ALA A 612 -16.89 60.04 44.95
N GLN A 613 -16.07 58.98 44.89
CA GLN A 613 -14.62 59.11 44.85
C GLN A 613 -14.10 59.71 43.52
N GLY A 614 -14.93 59.80 42.48
CA GLY A 614 -14.55 60.31 41.16
C GLY A 614 -14.48 61.84 41.04
N GLN A 615 -14.98 62.63 42.01
CA GLN A 615 -15.19 64.08 41.85
C GLN A 615 -14.25 65.00 42.67
N VAL A 616 -12.98 64.64 42.87
CA VAL A 616 -11.95 65.58 43.36
C VAL A 616 -10.65 65.51 42.55
N SER A 617 -10.65 66.05 41.33
CA SER A 617 -9.47 66.67 40.65
C SER A 617 -9.77 67.17 39.23
N GLN A 618 -9.93 68.48 39.02
CA GLN A 618 -9.69 69.12 37.71
C GLN A 618 -9.21 70.59 37.86
N SER A 619 -7.96 70.85 37.45
CA SER A 619 -7.47 72.10 36.83
C SER A 619 -5.95 71.92 36.55
N GLY A 620 -5.43 72.10 35.33
CA GLY A 620 -6.10 72.53 34.10
C GLY A 620 -5.36 72.15 32.80
N GLU A 621 -5.62 72.94 31.76
CA GLU A 621 -5.44 72.70 30.31
C GLU A 621 -4.01 73.00 29.76
N PRO A 622 -3.74 72.95 28.43
CA PRO A 622 -3.86 71.82 27.50
C PRO A 622 -2.67 71.67 26.51
N THR A 623 -2.49 70.51 25.85
CA THR A 623 -1.92 70.42 24.47
C THR A 623 -2.34 69.11 23.79
N ASP A 624 -2.56 69.17 22.47
CA ASP A 624 -3.00 68.10 21.54
C ASP A 624 -2.41 68.46 20.14
N PRO A 625 -2.25 67.57 19.13
CA PRO A 625 -2.55 66.13 19.06
C PRO A 625 -1.39 65.22 18.57
N ASN A 626 -1.54 63.90 18.78
CA ASN A 626 -1.39 62.93 17.68
C ASN A 626 -2.21 61.65 17.89
N GLN A 627 -2.41 60.89 16.81
CA GLN A 627 -3.27 59.70 16.66
C GLN A 627 -2.65 58.44 17.35
N GLN A 628 -3.35 57.32 17.59
CA GLN A 628 -4.41 56.71 16.77
C GLN A 628 -5.37 55.76 17.54
N GLN A 629 -6.60 55.62 17.03
CA GLN A 629 -7.70 54.73 17.48
C GLN A 629 -7.37 53.23 17.26
N SER A 630 -8.10 52.22 17.78
CA SER A 630 -9.57 52.04 17.99
C SER A 630 -9.88 51.09 19.18
N GLN A 631 -11.00 51.14 19.94
CA GLN A 631 -12.44 51.10 19.60
C GLN A 631 -12.86 49.81 18.85
N SER A 632 -13.94 49.07 19.14
CA SER A 632 -15.03 49.09 20.18
C SER A 632 -15.81 47.73 20.07
N PRO A 633 -17.03 47.51 20.63
CA PRO A 633 -17.47 47.55 22.03
C PRO A 633 -18.22 46.26 22.49
N ASN A 634 -18.52 46.13 23.79
CA ASN A 634 -19.81 45.65 24.35
C ASN A 634 -19.80 45.81 25.89
N GLY A 635 -20.92 45.93 26.59
CA GLY A 635 -22.30 46.01 26.10
C GLY A 635 -23.32 45.22 26.92
N GLU A 636 -23.26 45.29 28.26
CA GLU A 636 -24.22 44.59 29.12
C GLU A 636 -25.60 45.26 29.14
N SER A 637 -26.64 44.43 29.26
CA SER A 637 -28.02 44.87 29.47
C SER A 637 -28.75 43.87 30.37
N GLN A 638 -29.22 44.33 31.52
CA GLN A 638 -30.23 43.64 32.33
C GLN A 638 -31.32 44.62 32.79
N PRO A 639 -32.50 44.13 33.21
CA PRO A 639 -33.76 44.83 32.93
C PRO A 639 -34.45 45.36 34.20
N SER A 640 -35.68 45.85 34.02
CA SER A 640 -36.70 45.91 35.07
C SER A 640 -38.11 45.73 34.49
N ASP A 641 -38.99 45.15 35.30
CA ASP A 641 -40.34 44.70 34.93
C ASP A 641 -41.42 45.80 34.93
N GLY A 642 -42.61 45.50 34.40
CA GLY A 642 -43.78 46.40 34.54
C GLY A 642 -44.98 46.12 33.63
N LYS A 643 -45.85 45.17 34.01
CA LYS A 643 -47.29 45.13 33.64
C LYS A 643 -48.10 45.94 34.71
N PRO A 644 -49.44 46.16 34.62
CA PRO A 644 -50.45 45.55 33.73
C PRO A 644 -51.51 46.50 33.11
N SER A 645 -52.52 45.91 32.44
CA SER A 645 -53.87 46.43 32.09
C SER A 645 -53.99 47.58 31.06
N GLU A 646 -55.02 47.65 30.21
CA GLU A 646 -56.27 46.86 30.14
C GLU A 646 -56.82 46.69 28.71
N GLN A 647 -57.75 45.73 28.55
CA GLN A 647 -58.86 45.68 27.57
C GLN A 647 -58.64 45.40 26.05
N THR A 648 -59.18 44.23 25.65
CA THR A 648 -60.19 44.05 24.56
C THR A 648 -59.76 43.43 23.21
N ASP A 649 -60.06 42.12 23.12
CA ASP A 649 -60.66 41.36 22.00
C ASP A 649 -59.93 40.90 20.72
N SER A 650 -60.41 39.72 20.29
CA SER A 650 -60.55 39.23 18.90
C SER A 650 -59.35 38.71 18.07
N ASN A 651 -59.06 37.41 18.25
CA ASN A 651 -59.32 36.33 17.27
C ASN A 651 -58.56 36.27 15.91
N GLN A 652 -58.30 35.02 15.45
CA GLN A 652 -57.91 34.61 14.07
C GLN A 652 -56.51 35.06 13.54
N GLN A 653 -55.86 34.39 12.58
CA GLN A 653 -55.94 32.99 12.10
C GLN A 653 -54.74 32.65 11.16
N GLN A 654 -53.94 31.63 11.51
CA GLN A 654 -53.38 30.56 10.63
C GLN A 654 -52.58 30.92 9.34
N SER A 655 -51.57 30.08 9.03
CA SER A 655 -50.82 30.01 7.75
C SER A 655 -49.73 31.08 7.57
N GLN A 656 -48.71 30.92 6.70
CA GLN A 656 -48.49 29.84 5.72
C GLN A 656 -46.98 29.56 5.52
N MET A 657 -46.66 28.36 5.02
CA MET A 657 -45.33 28.03 4.47
C MET A 657 -45.11 28.77 3.13
N GLN A 658 -43.86 28.98 2.71
CA GLN A 658 -43.29 28.25 1.54
C GLN A 658 -41.78 28.53 1.38
N SER A 659 -41.07 27.59 0.74
CA SER A 659 -39.65 27.63 0.38
C SER A 659 -39.41 28.29 -0.99
N GLY A 660 -38.16 28.69 -1.27
CA GLY A 660 -37.75 29.21 -2.58
C GLY A 660 -36.24 29.23 -2.80
N GLN A 661 -35.71 28.28 -3.57
CA GLN A 661 -34.36 28.35 -4.14
C GLN A 661 -34.34 29.29 -5.35
N SER A 662 -33.20 29.91 -5.65
CA SER A 662 -32.60 29.86 -7.00
C SER A 662 -31.22 30.53 -7.06
N GLN A 663 -30.44 30.15 -8.07
CA GLN A 663 -29.08 30.64 -8.35
C GLN A 663 -29.11 31.84 -9.30
N SER A 664 -28.05 32.65 -9.32
CA SER A 664 -27.43 33.08 -10.60
C SER A 664 -26.00 33.57 -10.43
N SER A 665 -25.27 33.65 -11.55
CA SER A 665 -23.84 33.99 -11.67
C SER A 665 -23.65 35.38 -12.31
N ASN A 666 -22.44 35.98 -12.20
CA ASN A 666 -21.68 36.42 -13.40
C ASN A 666 -20.19 36.83 -13.18
N SER A 667 -19.45 36.83 -14.29
CA SER A 667 -18.39 37.77 -14.74
C SER A 667 -17.09 38.07 -13.95
N LYS A 668 -16.04 37.27 -14.23
CA LYS A 668 -14.80 37.63 -14.99
C LYS A 668 -14.05 38.99 -14.82
N SER A 669 -12.78 38.86 -14.37
CA SER A 669 -11.48 39.29 -14.99
C SER A 669 -11.03 40.76 -15.19
N GLY A 670 -9.78 41.04 -14.78
CA GLY A 670 -8.88 42.15 -15.20
C GLY A 670 -8.54 43.17 -14.09
N GLU A 671 -7.37 43.82 -14.00
CA GLU A 671 -6.04 43.73 -14.68
C GLU A 671 -5.02 44.65 -13.95
N SER A 672 -3.75 44.26 -13.70
CA SER A 672 -2.67 45.17 -13.24
C SER A 672 -1.23 44.63 -13.37
N LYS A 673 -0.23 45.54 -13.38
CA LYS A 673 1.17 45.43 -13.87
C LYS A 673 2.05 46.52 -13.19
N ASP A 674 3.37 46.49 -12.96
CA ASP A 674 4.51 45.53 -13.00
C ASP A 674 5.47 45.95 -11.81
N ASP A 675 6.79 45.73 -11.62
CA ASP A 675 7.94 45.00 -12.23
C ASP A 675 9.12 44.98 -11.18
N ILE A 676 10.27 44.33 -11.46
CA ILE A 676 11.64 44.61 -10.88
C ILE A 676 11.82 44.28 -9.35
N GLU A 677 12.95 43.91 -8.70
CA GLU A 677 14.43 43.76 -8.90
C GLU A 677 14.93 42.60 -7.95
N LYS A 678 16.09 41.87 -7.97
CA LYS A 678 17.22 41.47 -8.89
C LYS A 678 18.31 40.73 -8.07
N TYR A 679 19.43 40.34 -8.70
CA TYR A 679 20.73 39.90 -8.12
C TYR A 679 20.78 38.74 -7.08
N GLY A 680 21.35 37.60 -7.50
CA GLY A 680 22.41 36.91 -6.73
C GLY A 680 23.80 37.51 -7.06
N PRO A 681 24.96 36.90 -6.71
CA PRO A 681 25.21 35.46 -6.95
C PRO A 681 26.16 34.73 -5.95
N ASP A 682 26.32 33.40 -6.13
CA ASP A 682 27.57 32.59 -6.25
C ASP A 682 28.79 32.84 -5.31
N ASN A 683 29.65 31.87 -4.89
CA ASN A 683 29.89 30.41 -5.12
C ASN A 683 31.07 29.95 -4.19
N LEU A 684 31.60 28.71 -4.01
CA LEU A 684 31.37 27.30 -4.43
C LEU A 684 32.30 26.36 -3.57
N ILE A 685 32.15 25.02 -3.67
CA ILE A 685 33.20 23.95 -3.50
C ILE A 685 33.71 23.69 -2.04
N SER A 686 34.06 22.47 -1.57
CA SER A 686 34.09 21.07 -2.09
C SER A 686 33.40 20.12 -1.07
N GLU A 687 33.02 18.85 -1.27
CA GLU A 687 33.69 17.64 -1.83
C GLU A 687 35.00 17.27 -1.09
N GLU A 688 35.38 16.00 -0.84
CA GLU A 688 34.98 14.71 -1.44
C GLU A 688 34.99 13.53 -0.39
N SER A 689 34.76 12.29 -0.85
CA SER A 689 34.50 11.03 -0.13
C SER A 689 35.67 10.31 0.57
N SER A 690 35.38 9.37 1.51
CA SER A 690 35.80 7.94 1.40
C SER A 690 35.24 7.03 2.52
N GLU A 691 34.99 5.75 2.19
CA GLU A 691 34.61 4.66 3.13
C GLU A 691 35.82 4.00 3.83
N THR A 692 35.60 3.22 4.90
CA THR A 692 36.02 1.79 5.09
C THR A 692 35.53 1.28 6.46
N ALA A 693 35.24 -0.03 6.60
CA ALA A 693 34.75 -0.69 7.84
C ALA A 693 35.75 -1.74 8.40
N LYS A 694 35.32 -2.54 9.41
CA LYS A 694 36.02 -3.61 10.19
C LYS A 694 36.51 -3.16 11.59
N GLU A 695 36.56 -3.98 12.64
CA GLU A 695 35.95 -5.30 12.98
C GLU A 695 36.11 -5.57 14.50
N GLU A 696 35.45 -6.63 15.02
CA GLU A 696 35.70 -7.30 16.33
C GLU A 696 35.49 -6.47 17.62
N GLU A 697 35.55 -7.05 18.83
CA GLU A 697 34.78 -8.11 19.53
C GLU A 697 35.34 -8.12 21.00
N ASP A 698 34.56 -8.51 22.03
CA ASP A 698 34.92 -8.84 23.44
C ASP A 698 36.12 -8.13 24.18
N SER A 699 36.05 -7.78 25.48
CA SER A 699 35.73 -8.71 26.56
C SER A 699 35.45 -8.07 27.94
N ASP A 700 34.94 -8.94 28.80
CA ASP A 700 34.48 -8.84 30.20
C ASP A 700 35.42 -8.25 31.29
N ASP A 701 34.81 -8.07 32.48
CA ASP A 701 35.32 -8.21 33.86
C ASP A 701 36.23 -7.14 34.52
N SER A 702 35.73 -6.49 35.59
CA SER A 702 36.34 -6.53 36.94
C SER A 702 35.61 -5.69 38.02
N GLU A 703 35.15 -6.34 39.10
CA GLU A 703 34.71 -5.69 40.34
C GLU A 703 35.87 -5.31 41.29
N LYS A 704 35.73 -4.22 42.07
CA LYS A 704 35.86 -4.22 43.56
C LYS A 704 35.65 -2.87 44.27
N GLU A 705 34.53 -2.79 45.00
CA GLU A 705 34.42 -2.76 46.48
C GLU A 705 35.36 -1.88 47.37
N ASN A 706 34.77 -1.37 48.47
CA ASN A 706 35.35 -0.76 49.69
C ASN A 706 35.77 0.73 49.64
N ASP A 707 35.69 1.52 50.73
CA ASP A 707 34.90 1.47 51.99
C ASP A 707 35.06 2.83 52.71
N SER A 708 34.02 3.35 53.37
CA SER A 708 34.17 4.26 54.53
C SER A 708 32.86 4.48 55.29
N VAL A 709 32.80 4.01 56.54
CA VAL A 709 31.69 4.23 57.49
C VAL A 709 31.84 5.55 58.26
N ASN A 710 30.74 6.29 58.50
CA ASN A 710 30.55 6.94 59.81
C ASN A 710 29.05 7.13 60.16
N VAL A 711 28.76 7.37 61.45
CA VAL A 711 27.43 7.23 62.06
C VAL A 711 27.13 8.37 63.02
N ASP A 712 25.91 8.93 63.00
CA ASP A 712 25.18 9.24 64.24
C ASP A 712 23.65 9.25 64.01
N ARG A 713 22.86 9.26 65.09
CA ARG A 713 21.39 9.18 65.10
C ARG A 713 20.75 10.38 65.79
N SER A 714 19.82 11.04 65.12
CA SER A 714 18.76 11.83 65.77
C SER A 714 17.51 11.95 64.87
N LYS A 715 16.33 11.97 65.49
CA LYS A 715 14.97 12.00 64.93
C LYS A 715 14.06 12.76 65.92
N PRO A 716 12.83 13.20 65.56
CA PRO A 716 12.15 13.19 64.26
C PRO A 716 11.63 14.61 63.90
N PRO A 717 10.39 14.84 63.43
CA PRO A 717 10.03 14.95 62.01
C PRO A 717 9.35 16.29 61.62
N GLN A 718 9.12 16.54 60.32
CA GLN A 718 7.80 16.82 59.70
C GLN A 718 7.99 17.10 58.18
N GLY A 719 6.95 16.89 57.38
CA GLY A 719 6.80 17.53 56.06
C GLY A 719 7.58 16.92 54.89
N ASP A 720 6.95 15.98 54.18
CA ASP A 720 7.22 15.73 52.77
C ASP A 720 6.04 16.30 51.95
N ALA A 721 6.30 16.89 50.79
CA ALA A 721 5.32 17.66 50.03
C ALA A 721 5.65 17.64 48.53
N GLY A 722 4.85 16.90 47.74
CA GLY A 722 5.17 16.70 46.33
C GLY A 722 4.27 15.74 45.54
N GLN A 723 2.95 15.82 45.69
CA GLN A 723 2.02 15.30 44.68
C GLN A 723 0.99 16.38 44.32
N GLN A 724 0.61 16.42 43.04
CA GLN A 724 -0.29 17.41 42.48
C GLN A 724 -1.73 16.90 42.56
N GLU A 725 -2.62 17.63 43.23
CA GLU A 725 -4.06 17.41 43.14
C GLU A 725 -4.66 18.32 42.06
N ASP A 726 -5.43 17.74 41.14
CA ASP A 726 -6.23 18.51 40.19
C ASP A 726 -7.33 19.29 40.91
N GLN A 727 -7.49 20.56 40.57
CA GLN A 727 -8.49 21.43 41.18
C GLN A 727 -9.90 21.13 40.64
N PHE A 728 -10.49 20.03 41.10
CA PHE A 728 -11.94 19.86 41.04
C PHE A 728 -12.59 20.86 42.00
N THR A 729 -13.23 21.89 41.42
CA THR A 729 -13.97 22.90 42.18
C THR A 729 -15.16 22.25 42.88
N ASN A 730 -15.04 22.03 44.19
CA ASN A 730 -16.11 21.43 44.99
C ASN A 730 -17.35 22.35 44.97
N PRO A 731 -18.52 21.90 44.47
CA PRO A 731 -19.75 22.66 44.60
C PRO A 731 -20.18 22.73 46.07
N TYR A 732 -21.12 23.62 46.38
CA TYR A 732 -21.72 23.67 47.72
C TYR A 732 -22.44 22.35 48.03
N PRO A 733 -22.36 21.84 49.27
CA PRO A 733 -23.05 20.61 49.67
C PRO A 733 -24.57 20.80 49.51
N GLY A 734 -25.20 19.81 48.89
CA GLY A 734 -26.66 19.76 48.77
C GLY A 734 -27.28 19.20 50.04
N ILE A 735 -28.61 19.27 50.15
CA ILE A 735 -29.36 18.74 51.32
C ILE A 735 -29.31 17.20 51.42
N GLY A 736 -28.66 16.51 50.48
CA GLY A 736 -28.25 15.10 50.61
C GLY A 736 -26.98 14.86 51.46
N ASP A 737 -26.17 15.91 51.72
CA ASP A 737 -24.92 15.83 52.49
C ASP A 737 -25.11 16.10 53.99
N ILE A 738 -26.34 16.37 54.43
CA ILE A 738 -26.69 16.37 55.86
C ILE A 738 -26.71 14.91 56.31
N GLU A 739 -25.81 14.55 57.24
CA GLU A 739 -25.62 13.18 57.71
C GLU A 739 -26.95 12.47 57.99
N SER A 740 -27.23 11.41 57.23
CA SER A 740 -28.43 10.61 57.45
C SER A 740 -28.32 9.92 58.82
N GLY A 741 -29.18 10.35 59.76
CA GLY A 741 -29.14 9.97 61.18
C GLY A 741 -29.49 8.51 61.51
N PHE A 742 -29.11 7.57 60.65
CA PHE A 742 -29.34 6.14 60.76
C PHE A 742 -28.24 5.38 61.51
N ASN A 743 -27.07 6.01 61.75
CA ASN A 743 -25.89 5.36 62.36
C ASN A 743 -25.57 5.80 63.80
N LEU A 744 -26.38 6.67 64.43
CA LEU A 744 -26.15 7.14 65.80
C LEU A 744 -27.35 6.80 66.71
N LEU A 745 -27.19 5.70 67.44
CA LEU A 745 -27.88 5.43 68.71
C LEU A 745 -26.80 5.14 69.75
N ASP A 746 -26.84 5.83 70.89
CA ASP A 746 -25.88 5.64 71.97
C ASP A 746 -25.91 4.21 72.52
N ASP A 747 -24.75 3.61 72.76
CA ASP A 747 -24.58 2.38 73.55
C ASP A 747 -24.20 2.75 75.01
N PRO A 748 -25.12 2.63 75.99
CA PRO A 748 -24.95 3.22 77.30
C PRO A 748 -24.30 2.28 78.34
N GLN A 749 -23.39 1.36 77.98
CA GLN A 749 -22.52 0.67 78.96
C GLN A 749 -21.06 0.40 78.50
N ALA A 750 -20.15 1.31 78.87
CA ALA A 750 -18.75 0.98 79.13
C ALA A 750 -18.19 1.83 80.28
N GLY A 751 -17.88 1.20 81.42
CA GLY A 751 -17.12 1.82 82.50
C GLY A 751 -15.60 1.72 82.25
N PRO A 752 -14.77 2.53 82.94
CA PRO A 752 -13.32 2.56 82.69
C PRO A 752 -12.60 1.29 83.17
N GLY A 753 -11.65 0.82 82.34
CA GLY A 753 -10.72 -0.28 82.62
C GLY A 753 -9.46 -0.13 81.79
#